data_AF-A0A2S6U5D9-F1
#
_entry.id   AF-A0A2S6U5D9-F1
#
_cell.length_a   1.000
_cell.length_b   1.000
_cell.length_c   1.000
_cell.angle_alpha   90.00
_cell.angle_beta   90.00
_cell.angle_gamma   90.00
#
_symmetry.space_group_name_H-M   'P 1'
#
loop_
_entity.id
_entity.type
_entity.pdbx_description
1 polymer ?
#
loop_
_entity_poly.entity_id
_entity_poly.type
_entity_poly.pdbx_seq_one_letter_code
_entity_poly.pdbx_strand_id
1 'polypeptide(L)'
;MKLNDKEVLVCTCEGTMAIDANALAKACGAKKGALNLATHLCRTQIEEFQRQAKGADSLLVACTQEAPLFLETLDEMAEDSPEIRFTNIREKAGWSKDATDKKPATAKMAALLAEAALDIEDASSVKMDSAGVTLVLGRDLTALEAAETLSARLDVTVILEPGNDVPPPRLMQVPVFQGQVTDAQGHLGDFKVSVEDFSAAVASSKESLTYDANTQKGVSEADLILDLRGGTALFTAPDKRDGYFNPDPGNPALVAKALLELIDMVGTFEKPKYVDYDASICAYSRATITGCTRCLDSCPTGAITPDGDKVDFNPYICAGCGTCASVCPTGAARYALPAGDTLFQRLRTIVRTYLKAGGTSPILLVHDTGFGDDLINVLARAGGGLPANVLPFAVNQVTQVGLDFLFAAAGWGAERVLILLAPHKADDKALLDGELALADAVLDGLGYGTGRFAVIDDTDPDVLEKRLYGLKALPGMPDADFLAMGRKRSVMSLALAELHKAAPAPVDAIDLPAGAPFGAVIVDVEGCTVCLACVGACPTGALRDNEDKPQLNFTEEACVQCGLCRNTCPENVITLTPQLSFLSSAREAQVIKEEEPFECIRCGKAFGAKSSVEAMVEKLQDHPMFQEKGGTDRLKMCDDCRVFALAEEDEHPMAAAARPVTRTTEDYLREREELRQSAARDMEEKGLATAADSDNDNKPKGKDG
;
A
#
# COMPACT_ATOMS: atom_id res chain seq x y z
N MET A 1 17.18 -7.19 -36.96
CA MET A 1 16.11 -8.12 -36.52
C MET A 1 15.16 -7.32 -35.67
N LYS A 2 13.87 -7.63 -35.69
CA LYS A 2 12.89 -6.91 -34.86
C LYS A 2 12.50 -7.69 -33.61
N LEU A 3 12.45 -7.01 -32.47
CA LEU A 3 11.84 -7.50 -31.23
C LEU A 3 10.83 -6.47 -30.73
N ASN A 4 9.58 -6.88 -30.58
CA ASN A 4 8.48 -6.00 -30.19
C ASN A 4 8.48 -4.68 -30.98
N ASP A 5 8.52 -4.82 -32.31
CA ASP A 5 8.62 -3.75 -33.33
C ASP A 5 9.89 -2.87 -33.32
N LYS A 6 10.84 -3.11 -32.41
CA LYS A 6 12.13 -2.37 -32.35
C LYS A 6 13.21 -3.06 -33.17
N GLU A 7 13.94 -2.32 -33.99
CA GLU A 7 15.12 -2.83 -34.71
C GLU A 7 16.30 -2.98 -33.75
N VAL A 8 16.81 -4.21 -33.64
CA VAL A 8 17.86 -4.56 -32.68
C VAL A 8 19.25 -4.51 -33.33
N LEU A 9 20.13 -3.70 -32.73
CA LEU A 9 21.54 -3.58 -33.10
C LEU A 9 22.42 -4.19 -32.01
N VAL A 10 23.22 -5.18 -32.38
CA VAL A 10 24.14 -5.88 -31.46
C VAL A 10 25.57 -5.61 -31.88
N CYS A 11 26.44 -5.33 -30.90
CA CYS A 11 27.86 -5.07 -31.11
C CYS A 11 28.69 -6.14 -30.38
N THR A 12 29.80 -6.60 -30.95
CA THR A 12 30.76 -7.49 -30.26
C THR A 12 31.78 -6.74 -29.40
N CYS A 13 31.76 -5.41 -29.43
CA CYS A 13 32.70 -4.53 -28.72
C CYS A 13 34.16 -4.92 -29.02
N GLU A 14 34.55 -4.81 -30.30
CA GLU A 14 35.86 -5.17 -30.84
C GLU A 14 36.22 -6.66 -30.65
N GLY A 15 35.21 -7.53 -30.62
CA GLY A 15 35.38 -8.96 -30.41
C GLY A 15 35.66 -9.36 -28.95
N THR A 16 35.49 -8.44 -28.00
CA THR A 16 35.62 -8.76 -26.56
C THR A 16 34.49 -9.65 -26.05
N MET A 17 33.38 -9.76 -26.78
CA MET A 17 32.29 -10.69 -26.51
C MET A 17 32.16 -11.76 -27.60
N ALA A 18 32.04 -13.03 -27.18
CA ALA A 18 31.82 -14.14 -28.09
C ALA A 18 30.32 -14.27 -28.45
N ILE A 19 29.89 -13.62 -29.53
CA ILE A 19 28.49 -13.61 -29.98
C ILE A 19 28.32 -14.41 -31.28
N ASP A 20 27.44 -15.43 -31.26
CA ASP A 20 26.97 -16.11 -32.47
C ASP A 20 25.67 -15.46 -32.94
N ALA A 21 25.74 -14.68 -34.03
CA ALA A 21 24.60 -13.93 -34.55
C ALA A 21 23.39 -14.82 -34.90
N ASN A 22 23.63 -16.04 -35.39
CA ASN A 22 22.54 -16.94 -35.79
C ASN A 22 21.91 -17.63 -34.59
N ALA A 23 22.73 -18.02 -33.60
CA ALA A 23 22.22 -18.58 -32.36
C ALA A 23 21.40 -17.55 -31.59
N LEU A 24 21.90 -16.31 -31.50
CA LEU A 24 21.20 -15.21 -30.82
C LEU A 24 19.91 -14.82 -31.54
N ALA A 25 19.93 -14.69 -32.88
CA ALA A 25 18.71 -14.45 -33.65
C ALA A 25 17.68 -15.55 -33.40
N LYS A 26 18.09 -16.83 -33.41
CA LYS A 26 17.20 -17.96 -33.14
C LYS A 26 16.65 -17.92 -31.70
N ALA A 27 17.49 -17.61 -30.71
CA ALA A 27 17.09 -17.52 -29.31
C ALA A 27 16.06 -16.40 -29.07
N CYS A 28 16.15 -15.30 -29.82
CA CYS A 28 15.18 -14.22 -29.82
C CYS A 28 13.95 -14.49 -30.73
N GLY A 29 13.81 -15.69 -31.31
CA GLY A 29 12.68 -16.05 -32.18
C GLY A 29 12.76 -15.50 -33.61
N ALA A 30 13.89 -14.91 -34.02
CA ALA A 30 14.11 -14.35 -35.36
C ALA A 30 14.70 -15.38 -36.35
N LYS A 31 14.56 -15.09 -37.65
CA LYS A 31 15.11 -15.92 -38.73
C LYS A 31 16.64 -15.84 -38.78
N LYS A 32 17.27 -16.90 -39.29
CA LYS A 32 18.72 -16.95 -39.53
C LYS A 32 19.16 -15.77 -40.42
N GLY A 33 20.27 -15.11 -40.05
CA GLY A 33 20.79 -13.94 -40.78
C GLY A 33 20.02 -12.63 -40.54
N ALA A 34 19.00 -12.60 -39.68
CA ALA A 34 18.22 -11.39 -39.42
C ALA A 34 18.92 -10.40 -38.46
N LEU A 35 19.89 -10.87 -37.67
CA LEU A 35 20.60 -10.03 -36.71
C LEU A 35 21.77 -9.32 -37.40
N ASN A 36 21.75 -7.98 -37.34
CA ASN A 36 22.89 -7.17 -37.75
C ASN A 36 23.89 -7.13 -36.60
N LEU A 37 25.02 -7.82 -36.77
CA LEU A 37 26.10 -7.89 -35.78
C LEU A 37 27.24 -6.97 -36.21
N ALA A 38 27.40 -5.87 -35.49
CA ALA A 38 28.52 -4.96 -35.64
C ALA A 38 29.71 -5.40 -34.79
N THR A 39 30.92 -4.99 -35.17
CA THR A 39 32.15 -5.23 -34.39
C THR A 39 32.48 -4.02 -33.52
N HIS A 40 32.33 -2.80 -34.03
CA HIS A 40 32.64 -1.56 -33.32
C HIS A 40 31.62 -0.46 -33.69
N LEU A 41 30.35 -0.71 -33.34
CA LEU A 41 29.19 0.11 -33.73
C LEU A 41 29.35 1.59 -33.37
N CYS A 42 29.87 1.89 -32.18
CA CYS A 42 29.98 3.26 -31.65
C CYS A 42 31.10 4.10 -32.28
N ARG A 43 32.09 3.49 -32.95
CA ARG A 43 33.24 4.24 -33.51
C ARG A 43 33.36 3.98 -35.00
N THR A 44 34.15 2.97 -35.39
CA THR A 44 34.49 2.74 -36.81
C THR A 44 33.29 2.35 -37.66
N GLN A 45 32.14 2.05 -37.05
CA GLN A 45 30.89 1.68 -37.73
C GLN A 45 29.72 2.59 -37.34
N ILE A 46 29.97 3.83 -36.90
CA ILE A 46 28.88 4.77 -36.54
C ILE A 46 27.97 5.10 -37.73
N GLU A 47 28.51 5.12 -38.95
CA GLU A 47 27.73 5.30 -40.18
C GLU A 47 26.68 4.18 -40.38
N GLU A 48 26.98 2.96 -39.92
CA GLU A 48 26.03 1.85 -39.96
C GLU A 48 24.89 2.05 -38.95
N PHE A 49 25.18 2.61 -37.77
CA PHE A 49 24.15 3.02 -36.82
C PHE A 49 23.24 4.09 -37.43
N GLN A 50 23.81 5.16 -38.01
CA GLN A 50 23.05 6.22 -38.67
C GLN A 50 22.16 5.67 -39.80
N ARG A 51 22.68 4.73 -40.60
CA ARG A 51 21.94 4.10 -41.70
C ARG A 51 20.73 3.32 -41.20
N GLN A 52 20.86 2.60 -40.08
CA GLN A 52 19.77 1.83 -39.48
C GLN A 52 18.76 2.75 -38.79
N ALA A 53 19.22 3.81 -38.13
CA ALA A 53 18.37 4.82 -37.50
C ALA A 53 17.45 5.52 -38.48
N LYS A 54 17.93 5.88 -39.68
CA LYS A 54 17.08 6.51 -40.73
C LYS A 54 15.92 5.65 -41.23
N GLY A 55 15.95 4.34 -40.99
CA GLY A 55 14.96 3.39 -41.53
C GLY A 55 14.09 2.72 -40.47
N ALA A 56 14.19 3.14 -39.21
CA ALA A 56 13.49 2.53 -38.08
C ALA A 56 12.66 3.59 -37.35
N ASP A 57 11.51 3.18 -36.83
CA ASP A 57 10.69 4.01 -35.92
C ASP A 57 11.19 3.90 -34.46
N SER A 58 11.73 2.72 -34.10
CA SER A 58 12.31 2.45 -32.78
C SER A 58 13.53 1.53 -32.88
N LEU A 59 14.56 1.82 -32.10
CA LEU A 59 15.83 1.11 -32.03
C LEU A 59 16.09 0.54 -30.63
N LEU A 60 16.63 -0.67 -30.59
CA LEU A 60 17.23 -1.25 -29.39
C LEU A 60 18.71 -1.51 -29.63
N VAL A 61 19.58 -0.76 -28.94
CA VAL A 61 21.04 -0.89 -29.03
C VAL A 61 21.56 -1.69 -27.85
N ALA A 62 22.22 -2.81 -28.12
CA ALA A 62 22.80 -3.68 -27.11
C ALA A 62 24.17 -3.18 -26.60
N CYS A 63 24.21 -1.93 -26.13
CA CYS A 63 25.37 -1.27 -25.53
C CYS A 63 24.88 -0.12 -24.62
N THR A 64 25.43 0.02 -23.41
CA THR A 64 25.15 1.17 -22.54
C THR A 64 26.33 2.12 -22.38
N GLN A 65 27.58 1.67 -22.64
CA GLN A 65 28.78 2.49 -22.41
C GLN A 65 28.79 3.77 -23.26
N GLU A 66 28.45 3.64 -24.53
CA GLU A 66 28.51 4.75 -25.50
C GLU A 66 27.10 5.27 -25.81
N ALA A 67 26.14 5.10 -24.89
CA ALA A 67 24.79 5.65 -25.04
C ALA A 67 24.78 7.17 -25.30
N PRO A 68 25.60 8.01 -24.61
CA PRO A 68 25.66 9.43 -24.90
C PRO A 68 26.06 9.74 -26.36
N LEU A 69 26.99 8.98 -26.93
CA LEU A 69 27.43 9.17 -28.31
C LEU A 69 26.33 8.82 -29.32
N PHE A 70 25.58 7.75 -29.08
CA PHE A 70 24.44 7.39 -29.94
C PHE A 70 23.33 8.44 -29.86
N LEU A 71 23.05 8.97 -28.67
CA LEU A 71 22.07 10.05 -28.48
C LEU A 71 22.51 11.33 -29.20
N GLU A 72 23.75 11.77 -29.01
CA GLU A 72 24.34 12.93 -29.72
C GLU A 72 24.26 12.74 -31.24
N THR A 73 24.56 11.54 -31.73
CA THR A 73 24.47 11.22 -33.16
C THR A 73 23.03 11.33 -33.67
N LEU A 74 22.02 10.95 -32.89
CA LEU A 74 20.61 11.10 -33.26
C LEU A 74 20.18 12.57 -33.25
N ASP A 75 20.58 13.33 -32.23
CA ASP A 75 20.29 14.76 -32.14
C ASP A 75 20.85 15.54 -33.36
N GLU A 76 22.03 15.15 -33.86
CA GLU A 76 22.62 15.69 -35.08
C GLU A 76 21.85 15.33 -36.37
N MET A 77 21.05 14.25 -36.35
CA MET A 77 20.33 13.74 -37.53
C MET A 77 18.98 14.45 -37.81
N ALA A 78 18.44 15.24 -36.86
CA ALA A 78 17.18 16.01 -36.94
C ALA A 78 15.86 15.20 -37.15
N GLU A 79 14.73 15.92 -37.18
CA GLU A 79 13.34 15.61 -36.72
C GLU A 79 12.73 14.18 -36.82
N ASP A 80 13.26 13.25 -37.61
CA ASP A 80 12.73 11.87 -37.75
C ASP A 80 13.61 10.83 -37.01
N SER A 81 14.14 11.19 -35.83
CA SER A 81 14.97 10.26 -35.05
C SER A 81 14.13 9.20 -34.34
N PRO A 82 14.48 7.90 -34.43
CA PRO A 82 13.76 6.84 -33.75
C PRO A 82 13.82 6.96 -32.23
N GLU A 83 12.80 6.41 -31.56
CA GLU A 83 12.90 6.15 -30.12
C GLU A 83 14.01 5.11 -29.89
N ILE A 84 15.05 5.48 -29.14
CA ILE A 84 16.18 4.60 -28.85
C ILE A 84 16.12 4.07 -27.41
N ARG A 85 16.38 2.78 -27.27
CA ARG A 85 16.58 2.11 -25.97
C ARG A 85 17.90 1.39 -25.94
N PHE A 86 18.46 1.27 -24.74
CA PHE A 86 19.74 0.61 -24.53
C PHE A 86 19.57 -0.60 -23.61
N THR A 87 20.36 -1.63 -23.86
CA THR A 87 20.49 -2.76 -22.95
C THR A 87 21.94 -3.19 -22.85
N ASN A 88 22.38 -3.49 -21.63
CA ASN A 88 23.73 -3.96 -21.41
C ASN A 88 23.75 -5.48 -21.57
N ILE A 89 24.33 -5.98 -22.66
CA ILE A 89 24.63 -7.41 -22.83
C ILE A 89 26.11 -7.72 -22.64
N ARG A 90 26.93 -6.72 -22.30
CA ARG A 90 28.37 -6.82 -22.15
C ARG A 90 28.75 -7.13 -20.72
N GLU A 91 28.70 -6.16 -19.81
CA GLU A 91 28.96 -6.40 -18.39
C GLU A 91 27.94 -7.36 -17.77
N LYS A 92 26.68 -7.29 -18.20
CA LYS A 92 25.64 -8.18 -17.66
C LYS A 92 25.71 -9.60 -18.20
N ALA A 93 26.37 -9.87 -19.33
CA ALA A 93 26.41 -11.22 -19.93
C ALA A 93 27.72 -11.58 -20.65
N GLY A 94 28.14 -10.81 -21.67
CA GLY A 94 29.23 -11.17 -22.58
C GLY A 94 30.63 -11.20 -21.97
N TRP A 95 30.89 -10.40 -20.92
CA TRP A 95 32.11 -10.46 -20.12
C TRP A 95 31.91 -11.38 -18.93
N SER A 96 31.72 -12.67 -19.21
CA SER A 96 31.55 -13.74 -18.22
C SER A 96 32.59 -14.84 -18.45
N LYS A 97 33.05 -15.50 -17.38
CA LYS A 97 33.87 -16.73 -17.49
C LYS A 97 33.15 -17.83 -18.25
N ASP A 98 31.82 -17.87 -18.16
CA ASP A 98 30.97 -18.83 -18.85
C ASP A 98 30.66 -18.42 -20.30
N ALA A 99 31.20 -17.30 -20.81
CA ALA A 99 30.91 -16.84 -22.17
C ALA A 99 31.30 -17.85 -23.26
N THR A 100 32.18 -18.81 -22.95
CA THR A 100 32.53 -19.91 -23.86
C THR A 100 31.46 -21.00 -23.94
N ASP A 101 30.59 -21.13 -22.92
CA ASP A 101 29.41 -21.99 -23.01
C ASP A 101 28.32 -21.28 -23.82
N LYS A 102 28.36 -21.55 -25.13
CA LYS A 102 27.59 -20.82 -26.12
C LYS A 102 26.08 -20.85 -25.87
N LYS A 103 25.54 -21.90 -25.24
CA LYS A 103 24.09 -22.04 -25.06
C LYS A 103 23.53 -21.12 -23.96
N PRO A 104 23.92 -21.26 -22.68
CA PRO A 104 23.39 -20.42 -21.61
C PRO A 104 23.80 -18.95 -21.76
N ALA A 105 25.00 -18.66 -22.27
CA ALA A 105 25.42 -17.27 -22.53
C ALA A 105 24.54 -16.60 -23.60
N THR A 106 24.25 -17.31 -24.70
CA THR A 106 23.33 -16.81 -25.74
C THR A 106 21.90 -16.67 -25.20
N ALA A 107 21.43 -17.63 -24.39
CA ALA A 107 20.12 -17.56 -23.77
C ALA A 107 19.96 -16.35 -22.86
N LYS A 108 20.99 -16.03 -22.07
CA LYS A 108 21.03 -14.85 -21.21
C LYS A 108 21.01 -13.56 -22.01
N MET A 109 21.82 -13.44 -23.06
CA MET A 109 21.77 -12.27 -23.96
C MET A 109 20.39 -12.10 -24.61
N ALA A 110 19.78 -13.20 -25.06
CA ALA A 110 18.45 -13.18 -25.66
C ALA A 110 17.37 -12.71 -24.65
N ALA A 111 17.46 -13.14 -23.39
CA ALA A 111 16.56 -12.72 -22.33
C ALA A 111 16.69 -11.22 -22.02
N LEU A 112 17.90 -10.69 -21.94
CA LEU A 112 18.16 -9.25 -21.72
C LEU A 112 17.67 -8.38 -22.89
N LEU A 113 17.82 -8.87 -24.12
CA LEU A 113 17.29 -8.20 -25.32
C LEU A 113 15.75 -8.22 -25.33
N ALA A 114 15.14 -9.36 -25.00
CA ALA A 114 13.68 -9.49 -24.98
C ALA A 114 13.05 -8.63 -23.88
N GLU A 115 13.65 -8.58 -22.70
CA GLU A 115 13.20 -7.69 -21.61
C GLU A 115 13.28 -6.22 -22.02
N ALA A 116 14.40 -5.78 -22.60
CA ALA A 116 14.58 -4.38 -23.01
C ALA A 116 13.70 -3.96 -24.20
N ALA A 117 13.19 -4.93 -24.96
CA ALA A 117 12.25 -4.68 -26.06
C ALA A 117 10.82 -4.42 -25.58
N LEU A 118 10.46 -4.77 -24.34
CA LEU A 118 9.13 -4.55 -23.78
C LEU A 118 8.80 -3.06 -23.71
N ASP A 119 7.55 -2.71 -24.02
CA ASP A 119 7.04 -1.36 -23.79
C ASP A 119 6.73 -1.20 -22.30
N ILE A 120 7.42 -0.26 -21.65
CA ILE A 120 7.27 0.02 -20.23
C ILE A 120 6.55 1.34 -20.13
N GLU A 121 5.36 1.31 -19.53
CA GLU A 121 4.63 2.53 -19.19
C GLU A 121 5.25 3.19 -17.96
N ASP A 122 5.42 4.50 -18.03
CA ASP A 122 5.89 5.30 -16.91
C ASP A 122 4.83 5.40 -15.82
N ALA A 123 5.31 5.46 -14.57
CA ALA A 123 4.44 5.75 -13.43
C ALA A 123 3.89 7.18 -13.52
N SER A 124 2.67 7.39 -13.02
CA SER A 124 2.19 8.75 -12.75
C SER A 124 3.16 9.48 -11.81
N SER A 125 3.19 10.82 -11.87
CA SER A 125 4.14 11.64 -11.12
C SER A 125 3.44 12.69 -10.25
N VAL A 126 4.19 13.22 -9.28
CA VAL A 126 3.81 14.37 -8.46
C VAL A 126 4.85 15.48 -8.63
N LYS A 127 4.38 16.73 -8.59
CA LYS A 127 5.20 17.94 -8.75
C LYS A 127 5.40 18.64 -7.41
N MET A 128 6.61 19.09 -7.15
CA MET A 128 6.99 19.87 -5.97
C MET A 128 7.72 21.12 -6.45
N ASP A 129 7.36 22.28 -5.89
CA ASP A 129 7.97 23.55 -6.27
C ASP A 129 8.82 24.07 -5.10
N SER A 130 10.01 24.55 -5.41
CA SER A 130 10.92 25.18 -4.44
C SER A 130 11.36 26.55 -4.97
N ALA A 131 11.12 27.59 -4.18
CA ALA A 131 11.59 28.95 -4.44
C ALA A 131 12.99 29.19 -3.85
N GLY A 132 13.56 28.20 -3.15
CA GLY A 132 14.87 28.30 -2.50
C GLY A 132 14.84 28.94 -1.12
N VAL A 133 13.67 29.04 -0.47
CA VAL A 133 13.57 29.49 0.92
C VAL A 133 14.17 28.41 1.82
N THR A 134 15.31 28.71 2.44
CA THR A 134 16.16 27.73 3.11
C THR A 134 16.32 28.07 4.59
N LEU A 135 16.01 27.09 5.44
CA LEU A 135 16.23 27.18 6.88
C LEU A 135 17.51 26.44 7.26
N VAL A 136 18.50 27.16 7.78
CA VAL A 136 19.72 26.57 8.33
C VAL A 136 19.58 26.45 9.84
N LEU A 137 19.57 25.22 10.33
CA LEU A 137 19.54 24.89 11.74
C LEU A 137 20.94 24.51 12.19
N GLY A 138 21.41 25.06 13.30
CA GLY A 138 22.72 24.70 13.81
C GLY A 138 22.96 25.17 15.22
N ARG A 139 24.20 25.08 15.67
CA ARG A 139 24.58 25.38 17.06
C ARG A 139 25.83 26.24 17.19
N ASP A 140 26.59 26.40 16.11
CA ASP A 140 27.92 27.01 16.11
C ASP A 140 28.18 27.80 14.83
N LEU A 141 29.43 28.26 14.67
CA LEU A 141 29.86 29.08 13.55
C LEU A 141 29.72 28.38 12.19
N THR A 142 29.78 27.05 12.14
CA THR A 142 29.65 26.29 10.89
C THR A 142 28.29 26.53 10.22
N ALA A 143 27.24 26.74 11.01
CA ALA A 143 25.92 27.10 10.48
C ALA A 143 25.89 28.50 9.85
N LEU A 144 26.60 29.46 10.43
CA LEU A 144 26.70 30.82 9.87
C LEU A 144 27.54 30.82 8.59
N GLU A 145 28.64 30.09 8.54
CA GLU A 145 29.49 29.95 7.34
C GLU A 145 28.75 29.25 6.19
N ALA A 146 27.99 28.20 6.50
CA ALA A 146 27.12 27.52 5.56
C ALA A 146 26.03 28.47 5.02
N ALA A 147 25.37 29.22 5.90
CA ALA A 147 24.34 30.17 5.52
C ALA A 147 24.87 31.33 4.64
N GLU A 148 26.06 31.86 4.96
CA GLU A 148 26.71 32.88 4.13
C GLU A 148 26.97 32.34 2.71
N THR A 149 27.43 31.09 2.59
CA THR A 149 27.66 30.44 1.29
C THR A 149 26.37 30.28 0.49
N LEU A 150 25.28 29.85 1.13
CA LEU A 150 23.98 29.66 0.48
C LEU A 150 23.29 30.98 0.11
N SER A 151 23.49 32.04 0.90
CA SER A 151 22.84 33.34 0.70
C SER A 151 23.15 34.01 -0.65
N ALA A 152 24.19 33.54 -1.35
CA ALA A 152 24.52 33.98 -2.70
C ALA A 152 23.49 33.58 -3.75
N ARG A 153 22.68 32.53 -3.49
CA ARG A 153 21.69 32.00 -4.44
C ARG A 153 20.32 31.66 -3.84
N LEU A 154 20.24 31.47 -2.53
CA LEU A 154 19.04 31.06 -1.80
C LEU A 154 18.59 32.15 -0.82
N ASP A 155 17.31 32.14 -0.42
CA ASP A 155 16.80 33.00 0.65
C ASP A 155 16.98 32.27 1.98
N VAL A 156 17.92 32.70 2.82
CA VAL A 156 18.42 31.91 3.94
C VAL A 156 18.07 32.55 5.28
N THR A 157 17.48 31.77 6.17
CA THR A 157 17.29 32.10 7.58
C THR A 157 18.07 31.14 8.47
N VAL A 158 18.75 31.65 9.50
CA VAL A 158 19.52 30.82 10.44
C VAL A 158 18.83 30.77 11.81
N ILE A 159 18.69 29.56 12.36
CA ILE A 159 18.29 29.35 13.75
C ILE A 159 19.41 28.61 14.48
N LEU A 160 19.94 29.24 15.52
CA LEU A 160 20.96 28.68 16.40
C LEU A 160 20.32 28.14 17.69
N GLU A 161 20.66 26.89 18.04
CA GLU A 161 20.25 26.30 19.32
C GLU A 161 20.91 27.05 20.51
N PRO A 162 20.18 27.22 21.62
CA PRO A 162 20.71 27.89 22.80
C PRO A 162 21.86 27.13 23.44
N GLY A 163 22.75 27.85 24.12
CA GLY A 163 23.80 27.27 24.96
C GLY A 163 25.22 27.28 24.39
N ASN A 164 25.42 27.80 23.18
CA ASN A 164 26.74 27.98 22.58
C ASN A 164 27.12 29.46 22.46
N ASP A 165 28.41 29.74 22.67
CA ASP A 165 28.99 31.06 22.47
C ASP A 165 29.44 31.20 21.01
N VAL A 166 28.63 31.89 20.22
CA VAL A 166 28.89 32.11 18.78
C VAL A 166 29.25 33.59 18.58
N PRO A 167 30.44 33.91 18.01
CA PRO A 167 30.82 35.29 17.78
C PRO A 167 29.93 35.92 16.69
N PRO A 168 29.58 37.22 16.81
CA PRO A 168 28.80 37.90 15.78
C PRO A 168 29.59 37.97 14.45
N PRO A 169 28.96 37.70 13.29
CA PRO A 169 29.63 37.79 12.01
C PRO A 169 30.00 39.24 11.68
N ARG A 170 31.02 39.42 10.84
CA ARG A 170 31.46 40.77 10.42
C ARG A 170 30.37 41.57 9.72
N LEU A 171 29.49 40.89 8.98
CA LEU A 171 28.33 41.44 8.30
C LEU A 171 27.14 40.50 8.55
N MET A 172 26.03 41.04 9.05
CA MET A 172 24.76 40.30 9.17
C MET A 172 24.09 40.23 7.79
N GLN A 173 24.56 39.31 6.94
CA GLN A 173 24.03 39.11 5.58
C GLN A 173 22.71 38.34 5.56
N VAL A 174 22.50 37.50 6.57
CA VAL A 174 21.30 36.67 6.74
C VAL A 174 20.64 36.98 8.09
N PRO A 175 19.30 36.86 8.20
CA PRO A 175 18.61 36.88 9.48
C PRO A 175 19.09 35.73 10.37
N VAL A 176 19.50 36.05 11.61
CA VAL A 176 19.93 35.07 12.61
C VAL A 176 19.01 35.15 13.82
N PHE A 177 18.48 33.99 14.20
CA PHE A 177 17.62 33.82 15.36
C PHE A 177 18.21 32.77 16.30
N GLN A 178 17.77 32.78 17.55
CA GLN A 178 17.93 31.69 18.50
C GLN A 178 16.59 31.03 18.72
N GLY A 179 16.60 29.72 18.93
CA GLY A 179 15.41 28.97 19.32
C GLY A 179 15.70 27.48 19.44
N GLN A 180 14.85 26.78 20.18
CA GLN A 180 14.90 25.33 20.29
C GLN A 180 13.88 24.71 19.32
N VAL A 181 14.37 23.93 18.36
CA VAL A 181 13.51 23.21 17.42
C VAL A 181 12.86 22.02 18.13
N THR A 182 11.54 21.96 18.14
CA THR A 182 10.78 20.92 18.85
C THR A 182 10.17 19.88 17.93
N ASP A 183 9.74 20.29 16.74
CA ASP A 183 9.09 19.40 15.77
C ASP A 183 9.25 19.93 14.34
N ALA A 184 9.18 19.05 13.35
CA ALA A 184 9.13 19.43 11.94
C ALA A 184 8.28 18.47 11.13
N GLN A 185 7.53 19.05 10.19
CA GLN A 185 6.67 18.32 9.26
C GLN A 185 6.79 18.90 7.85
N GLY A 186 6.37 18.12 6.86
CA GLY A 186 6.32 18.55 5.47
C GLY A 186 7.27 17.80 4.53
N HIS A 187 7.54 18.45 3.40
CA HIS A 187 8.36 17.94 2.30
C HIS A 187 9.00 19.12 1.56
N LEU A 188 9.85 18.83 0.57
CA LEU A 188 10.41 19.81 -0.35
C LEU A 188 9.33 20.80 -0.83
N GLY A 189 9.54 22.09 -0.54
CA GLY A 189 8.62 23.18 -0.90
C GLY A 189 7.51 23.51 0.09
N ASP A 190 7.32 22.72 1.16
CA ASP A 190 6.32 22.99 2.22
C ASP A 190 6.78 22.38 3.56
N PHE A 191 7.96 22.76 4.04
CA PHE A 191 8.39 22.42 5.40
C PHE A 191 7.84 23.41 6.43
N LYS A 192 7.44 22.87 7.58
CA LYS A 192 6.99 23.63 8.75
C LYS A 192 7.78 23.17 9.96
N VAL A 193 8.59 24.07 10.53
CA VAL A 193 9.45 23.80 11.67
C VAL A 193 8.94 24.58 12.89
N SER A 194 8.58 23.85 13.94
CA SER A 194 8.13 24.43 15.21
C SER A 194 9.31 24.78 16.08
N VAL A 195 9.34 26.03 16.57
CA VAL A 195 10.47 26.57 17.34
C VAL A 195 9.95 27.21 18.63
N GLU A 196 10.53 26.80 19.75
CA GLU A 196 10.35 27.41 21.06
C GLU A 196 11.49 28.38 21.37
N ASP A 197 11.23 29.31 22.29
CA ASP A 197 12.16 30.35 22.69
C ASP A 197 12.75 31.16 21.52
N PHE A 198 11.93 31.39 20.49
CA PHE A 198 12.33 32.07 19.27
C PHE A 198 12.62 33.55 19.55
N SER A 199 13.84 34.00 19.24
CA SER A 199 14.29 35.38 19.47
C SER A 199 15.32 35.83 18.43
N ALA A 200 15.28 37.10 18.05
CA ALA A 200 16.20 37.68 17.06
C ALA A 200 17.57 38.02 17.68
N ALA A 201 18.64 37.86 16.90
CA ALA A 201 19.96 38.30 17.30
C ALA A 201 20.04 39.84 17.36
N VAL A 202 20.62 40.37 18.43
CA VAL A 202 20.77 41.81 18.65
C VAL A 202 21.99 42.32 17.91
N ALA A 203 21.82 43.36 17.09
CA ALA A 203 22.90 43.94 16.29
C ALA A 203 24.06 44.55 17.12
N SER A 204 23.84 44.88 18.40
CA SER A 204 24.87 45.39 19.31
C SER A 204 25.70 44.30 20.00
N SER A 205 25.53 43.04 19.60
CA SER A 205 26.36 41.92 20.05
C SER A 205 27.85 42.20 19.78
N LYS A 206 28.75 41.83 20.70
CA LYS A 206 30.17 42.19 20.63
C LYS A 206 31.11 40.97 20.68
N GLU A 207 31.18 40.31 21.82
CA GLU A 207 32.03 39.13 22.01
C GLU A 207 31.29 37.87 21.55
N SER A 208 30.02 37.77 21.94
CA SER A 208 29.09 36.71 21.59
C SER A 208 27.80 37.30 21.00
N LEU A 209 27.09 36.51 20.20
CA LEU A 209 25.71 36.81 19.82
C LEU A 209 24.83 36.83 21.07
N THR A 210 24.08 37.90 21.20
CA THR A 210 23.05 38.10 22.23
C THR A 210 21.70 38.21 21.53
N TYR A 211 20.63 37.84 22.24
CA TYR A 211 19.29 37.74 21.66
C TYR A 211 18.31 38.58 22.47
N ASP A 212 17.23 39.02 21.81
CA ASP A 212 16.18 39.79 22.48
C ASP A 212 15.54 39.00 23.63
N ALA A 213 15.17 39.71 24.70
CA ALA A 213 14.56 39.09 25.89
C ALA A 213 13.11 38.61 25.66
N ASN A 214 12.49 39.04 24.57
CA ASN A 214 11.11 38.67 24.22
C ASN A 214 11.11 37.40 23.38
N THR A 215 11.04 36.25 24.06
CA THR A 215 10.91 34.96 23.38
C THR A 215 9.47 34.70 22.96
N GLN A 216 9.31 34.02 21.81
CA GLN A 216 8.00 33.62 21.28
C GLN A 216 8.02 32.15 20.89
N LYS A 217 6.83 31.56 20.75
CA LYS A 217 6.67 30.29 20.03
C LYS A 217 6.25 30.62 18.60
N GLY A 218 6.85 29.96 17.64
CA GLY A 218 6.60 30.22 16.22
C GLY A 218 6.72 28.98 15.36
N VAL A 219 6.17 29.07 14.15
CA VAL A 219 6.38 28.09 13.08
C VAL A 219 7.10 28.80 11.95
N SER A 220 8.25 28.25 11.54
CA SER A 220 8.99 28.73 10.37
C SER A 220 8.64 27.88 9.17
N GLU A 221 8.28 28.52 8.07
CA GLU A 221 8.04 27.87 6.78
C GLU A 221 9.32 27.93 5.92
N ALA A 222 9.63 26.86 5.22
CA ALA A 222 10.78 26.78 4.33
C ALA A 222 10.55 25.76 3.20
N ASP A 223 11.24 25.95 2.08
CA ASP A 223 11.28 24.97 1.00
C ASP A 223 12.34 23.88 1.26
N LEU A 224 13.44 24.29 1.89
CA LEU A 224 14.64 23.49 2.14
C LEU A 224 15.11 23.63 3.59
N ILE A 225 15.67 22.56 4.14
CA ILE A 225 16.26 22.56 5.48
C ILE A 225 17.68 22.01 5.41
N LEU A 226 18.63 22.76 5.96
CA LEU A 226 19.98 22.30 6.26
C LEU A 226 20.13 22.16 7.78
N ASP A 227 20.18 20.93 8.27
CA ASP A 227 20.28 20.60 9.70
C ASP A 227 21.71 20.22 10.11
N LEU A 228 22.41 21.20 10.69
CA LEU A 228 23.78 21.11 11.21
C LEU A 228 23.82 21.05 12.75
N ARG A 229 22.71 20.73 13.42
CA ARG A 229 22.67 20.65 14.90
C ARG A 229 23.53 19.52 15.46
N GLY A 230 23.80 18.48 14.65
CA GLY A 230 24.61 17.31 15.02
C GLY A 230 23.95 16.40 16.07
N GLY A 231 22.63 16.55 16.28
CA GLY A 231 21.80 15.72 17.16
C GLY A 231 20.94 14.74 16.37
N THR A 232 19.82 14.29 16.97
CA THR A 232 18.83 13.46 16.28
C THR A 232 18.19 14.24 15.14
N ALA A 233 18.14 13.64 13.95
CA ALA A 233 17.48 14.20 12.79
C ALA A 233 15.99 14.49 13.07
N LEU A 234 15.44 15.51 12.42
CA LEU A 234 14.03 15.91 12.59
C LEU A 234 13.05 14.92 11.99
N PHE A 235 13.49 14.17 10.98
CA PHE A 235 12.66 13.19 10.27
C PHE A 235 13.24 11.80 10.43
N THR A 236 12.37 10.79 10.45
CA THR A 236 12.78 9.40 10.32
C THR A 236 13.30 9.15 8.90
N ALA A 237 14.35 8.35 8.77
CA ALA A 237 15.07 8.13 7.51
C ALA A 237 15.45 9.45 6.80
N PRO A 238 16.33 10.26 7.42
CA PRO A 238 16.63 11.62 6.97
C PRO A 238 17.21 11.67 5.56
N ASP A 239 17.94 10.64 5.15
CA ASP A 239 18.50 10.43 3.81
C ASP A 239 17.43 10.25 2.72
N LYS A 240 16.18 9.96 3.11
CA LYS A 240 15.05 9.70 2.20
C LYS A 240 14.07 10.88 2.11
N ARG A 241 14.35 12.01 2.80
CA ARG A 241 13.48 13.20 2.83
C ARG A 241 13.96 14.23 1.82
N ASP A 242 13.28 14.33 0.68
CA ASP A 242 13.57 15.35 -0.33
C ASP A 242 13.55 16.76 0.30
N GLY A 243 14.62 17.54 0.09
CA GLY A 243 14.75 18.91 0.59
C GLY A 243 15.26 19.04 2.03
N TYR A 244 15.45 17.93 2.76
CA TYR A 244 16.06 17.93 4.10
C TYR A 244 17.46 17.32 4.05
N PHE A 245 18.45 18.10 4.47
CA PHE A 245 19.84 17.69 4.49
C PHE A 245 20.36 17.70 5.92
N ASN A 246 20.84 16.55 6.40
CA ASN A 246 21.41 16.40 7.74
C ASN A 246 22.83 15.79 7.66
N PRO A 247 23.81 16.50 7.08
CA PRO A 247 25.18 16.03 7.05
C PRO A 247 25.80 16.08 8.46
N ASP A 248 26.79 15.24 8.72
CA ASP A 248 27.61 15.36 9.94
C ASP A 248 28.33 16.72 9.93
N PRO A 249 28.03 17.64 10.87
CA PRO A 249 28.68 18.95 10.92
C PRO A 249 30.19 18.86 11.18
N GLY A 250 30.67 17.74 11.74
CA GLY A 250 32.09 17.47 11.93
C GLY A 250 32.84 17.06 10.66
N ASN A 251 32.13 16.85 9.54
CA ASN A 251 32.72 16.44 8.27
C ASN A 251 32.54 17.52 7.19
N PRO A 252 33.55 18.37 6.95
CA PRO A 252 33.46 19.47 5.98
C PRO A 252 33.14 19.03 4.55
N ALA A 253 33.55 17.82 4.16
CA ALA A 253 33.28 17.31 2.82
C ALA A 253 31.80 16.96 2.62
N LEU A 254 31.14 16.42 3.65
CA LEU A 254 29.70 16.14 3.62
C LEU A 254 28.89 17.43 3.65
N VAL A 255 29.29 18.40 4.47
CA VAL A 255 28.65 19.73 4.49
C VAL A 255 28.79 20.40 3.13
N ALA A 256 30.00 20.47 2.57
CA ALA A 256 30.21 21.08 1.25
C ALA A 256 29.39 20.42 0.14
N LYS A 257 29.28 19.08 0.15
CA LYS A 257 28.42 18.34 -0.78
C LYS A 257 26.94 18.73 -0.61
N ALA A 258 26.44 18.76 0.62
CA ALA A 258 25.05 19.15 0.90
C ALA A 258 24.75 20.60 0.45
N LEU A 259 25.69 21.53 0.61
CA LEU A 259 25.53 22.91 0.13
C LEU A 259 25.38 22.98 -1.39
N LEU A 260 26.17 22.21 -2.14
CA LEU A 260 26.07 22.14 -3.59
C LEU A 260 24.72 21.58 -4.03
N GLU A 261 24.28 20.47 -3.42
CA GLU A 261 23.00 19.84 -3.73
C GLU A 261 21.81 20.76 -3.39
N LEU A 262 21.86 21.50 -2.28
CA LEU A 262 20.84 22.48 -1.89
C LEU A 262 20.68 23.61 -2.92
N ILE A 263 21.79 24.11 -3.49
CA ILE A 263 21.76 25.18 -4.49
C ILE A 263 21.04 24.75 -5.77
N ASP A 264 21.16 23.46 -6.13
CA ASP A 264 20.50 22.90 -7.31
C ASP A 264 19.02 22.53 -7.05
N MET A 265 18.52 22.71 -5.82
CA MET A 265 17.15 22.39 -5.40
C MET A 265 16.18 23.58 -5.55
N VAL A 266 16.35 24.42 -6.59
CA VAL A 266 15.46 25.55 -6.92
C VAL A 266 14.75 25.28 -8.25
N GLY A 267 13.42 25.35 -8.24
CA GLY A 267 12.58 25.10 -9.41
C GLY A 267 11.47 24.10 -9.15
N THR A 268 10.93 23.55 -10.25
CA THR A 268 9.89 22.50 -10.20
C THR A 268 10.54 21.14 -10.35
N PHE A 269 10.32 20.29 -9.37
CA PHE A 269 10.77 18.91 -9.32
C PHE A 269 9.60 17.98 -9.57
N GLU A 270 9.86 16.90 -10.29
CA GLU A 270 8.87 15.87 -10.57
C GLU A 270 9.43 14.53 -10.11
N LYS A 271 8.63 13.78 -9.35
CA LYS A 271 8.97 12.42 -8.95
C LYS A 271 7.82 11.46 -9.20
N PRO A 272 8.10 10.17 -9.45
CA PRO A 272 7.07 9.17 -9.56
C PRO A 272 6.20 9.09 -8.30
N LYS A 273 4.89 8.94 -8.49
CA LYS A 273 3.98 8.46 -7.46
C LYS A 273 4.19 6.96 -7.30
N TYR A 274 5.04 6.58 -6.36
CA TYR A 274 5.49 5.19 -6.22
C TYR A 274 4.43 4.19 -5.77
N VAL A 275 3.31 4.63 -5.20
CA VAL A 275 2.29 3.75 -4.63
C VAL A 275 0.91 4.11 -5.14
N ASP A 276 0.20 3.11 -5.67
CA ASP A 276 -1.23 3.17 -5.93
C ASP A 276 -1.98 2.48 -4.81
N TYR A 277 -2.95 3.20 -4.22
CA TYR A 277 -3.68 2.75 -3.05
C TYR A 277 -5.18 2.60 -3.35
N ASP A 278 -5.72 1.42 -3.05
CA ASP A 278 -7.15 1.10 -3.12
C ASP A 278 -7.70 0.84 -1.72
N ALA A 279 -8.41 1.83 -1.16
CA ALA A 279 -9.01 1.75 0.16
C ALA A 279 -10.12 0.70 0.27
N SER A 280 -10.76 0.29 -0.83
CA SER A 280 -11.92 -0.63 -0.80
C SER A 280 -11.54 -2.03 -0.29
N ILE A 281 -10.30 -2.45 -0.53
CA ILE A 281 -9.74 -3.74 -0.13
C ILE A 281 -8.68 -3.60 0.98
N CYS A 282 -8.60 -2.44 1.62
CA CYS A 282 -7.69 -2.21 2.74
C CYS A 282 -8.20 -2.92 4.00
N ALA A 283 -7.30 -3.58 4.71
CA ALA A 283 -7.61 -4.33 5.94
C ALA A 283 -7.15 -3.60 7.22
N TYR A 284 -6.84 -2.31 7.13
CA TYR A 284 -6.33 -1.53 8.26
C TYR A 284 -7.32 -1.42 9.42
N SER A 285 -8.54 -0.95 9.15
CA SER A 285 -9.57 -0.78 10.16
C SER A 285 -10.96 -0.91 9.56
N ARG A 286 -11.93 -1.32 10.39
CA ARG A 286 -13.36 -1.27 10.08
C ARG A 286 -14.12 -0.94 11.34
N ALA A 287 -14.99 0.08 11.28
CA ALA A 287 -15.77 0.54 12.43
C ALA A 287 -14.87 0.82 13.65
N THR A 288 -13.73 1.49 13.43
CA THR A 288 -12.70 1.83 14.44
C THR A 288 -11.96 0.65 15.07
N ILE A 289 -12.20 -0.58 14.60
CA ILE A 289 -11.48 -1.77 15.04
C ILE A 289 -10.27 -1.97 14.14
N THR A 290 -9.07 -1.88 14.70
CA THR A 290 -7.81 -2.13 13.99
C THR A 290 -7.64 -3.61 13.63
N GLY A 291 -7.24 -3.85 12.39
CA GLY A 291 -6.86 -5.14 11.83
C GLY A 291 -5.37 -5.17 11.46
N CYS A 292 -5.04 -4.83 10.22
CA CYS A 292 -3.68 -4.94 9.66
C CYS A 292 -2.91 -3.60 9.67
N THR A 293 -1.76 -3.55 10.34
CA THR A 293 -0.90 -2.35 10.41
C THR A 293 0.40 -2.44 9.59
N ARG A 294 0.62 -3.53 8.87
CA ARG A 294 1.92 -3.84 8.22
C ARG A 294 2.54 -2.70 7.40
N CYS A 295 1.74 -1.94 6.64
CA CYS A 295 2.27 -0.82 5.85
C CYS A 295 2.69 0.37 6.72
N LEU A 296 1.95 0.66 7.81
CA LEU A 296 2.31 1.69 8.78
C LEU A 296 3.59 1.33 9.50
N ASP A 297 3.67 0.08 9.98
CA ASP A 297 4.80 -0.42 10.78
C ASP A 297 6.11 -0.50 9.97
N SER A 298 6.01 -0.57 8.63
CA SER A 298 7.15 -0.74 7.73
C SER A 298 7.54 0.52 6.96
N CYS A 299 6.86 1.66 7.16
CA CYS A 299 7.16 2.88 6.44
C CYS A 299 8.31 3.65 7.12
N PRO A 300 9.52 3.73 6.53
CA PRO A 300 10.65 4.39 7.18
C PRO A 300 10.52 5.92 7.19
N THR A 301 9.80 6.50 6.22
CA THR A 301 9.66 7.96 6.08
C THR A 301 8.42 8.54 6.76
N GLY A 302 7.54 7.71 7.34
CA GLY A 302 6.25 8.18 7.84
C GLY A 302 5.34 8.74 6.75
N ALA A 303 5.51 8.33 5.49
CA ALA A 303 4.62 8.69 4.38
C ALA A 303 3.20 8.13 4.52
N ILE A 304 3.00 7.18 5.43
CA ILE A 304 1.73 6.47 5.62
C ILE A 304 1.21 6.79 7.01
N THR A 305 -0.02 7.29 7.10
CA THR A 305 -0.65 7.67 8.36
C THR A 305 -2.08 7.13 8.46
N PRO A 306 -2.61 6.86 9.66
CA PRO A 306 -4.03 6.55 9.83
C PRO A 306 -4.94 7.68 9.35
N ASP A 307 -6.04 7.34 8.66
CA ASP A 307 -7.12 8.26 8.25
C ASP A 307 -8.48 7.57 8.45
N GLY A 308 -9.00 7.61 9.69
CA GLY A 308 -10.23 6.90 10.07
C GLY A 308 -10.09 5.38 9.92
N ASP A 309 -10.96 4.77 9.12
CA ASP A 309 -10.96 3.33 8.84
C ASP A 309 -10.01 2.91 7.70
N LYS A 310 -9.23 3.85 7.15
CA LYS A 310 -8.25 3.61 6.10
C LYS A 310 -6.90 4.22 6.51
N VAL A 311 -5.91 4.05 5.64
CA VAL A 311 -4.64 4.78 5.72
C VAL A 311 -4.56 5.81 4.61
N ASP A 312 -3.82 6.88 4.85
CA ASP A 312 -3.42 7.86 3.84
C ASP A 312 -1.99 7.58 3.38
N PHE A 313 -1.71 7.85 2.11
CA PHE A 313 -0.39 7.73 1.50
C PHE A 313 0.00 9.10 0.94
N ASN A 314 0.93 9.78 1.60
CA ASN A 314 1.44 11.05 1.12
C ASN A 314 2.52 10.84 0.04
N PRO A 315 2.24 11.13 -1.25
CA PRO A 315 3.19 10.90 -2.33
C PRO A 315 4.37 11.87 -2.29
N TYR A 316 4.23 13.04 -1.66
CA TYR A 316 5.29 14.04 -1.52
C TYR A 316 6.33 13.61 -0.47
N ILE A 317 5.93 12.83 0.53
CA ILE A 317 6.83 12.26 1.55
C ILE A 317 7.38 10.88 1.15
N CYS A 318 6.67 10.17 0.27
CA CYS A 318 7.09 8.84 -0.17
C CYS A 318 8.45 8.88 -0.90
N ALA A 319 9.40 8.09 -0.41
CA ALA A 319 10.71 7.90 -1.02
C ALA A 319 10.79 6.68 -1.95
N GLY A 320 9.66 6.00 -2.17
CA GLY A 320 9.59 4.90 -3.14
C GLY A 320 10.28 3.60 -2.73
N CYS A 321 10.50 3.32 -1.45
CA CYS A 321 11.11 2.04 -0.99
C CYS A 321 10.33 0.79 -1.42
N GLY A 322 9.00 0.87 -1.58
CA GLY A 322 8.18 -0.26 -2.03
C GLY A 322 7.85 -1.31 -0.97
N THR A 323 8.37 -1.17 0.25
CA THR A 323 8.13 -2.07 1.38
C THR A 323 6.64 -2.24 1.72
N CYS A 324 5.88 -1.15 1.69
CA CYS A 324 4.45 -1.19 1.95
C CYS A 324 3.67 -2.05 0.94
N ALA A 325 4.14 -2.12 -0.31
CA ALA A 325 3.51 -2.92 -1.36
C ALA A 325 3.91 -4.40 -1.29
N SER A 326 5.15 -4.71 -0.86
CA SER A 326 5.58 -6.09 -0.64
C SER A 326 4.81 -6.73 0.51
N VAL A 327 4.67 -6.04 1.65
CA VAL A 327 3.99 -6.58 2.85
C VAL A 327 2.46 -6.50 2.81
N CYS A 328 1.86 -5.78 1.87
CA CYS A 328 0.40 -5.64 1.77
C CYS A 328 -0.24 -6.95 1.27
N PRO A 329 -1.00 -7.68 2.12
CA PRO A 329 -1.49 -9.00 1.74
C PRO A 329 -2.70 -8.96 0.80
N THR A 330 -3.50 -7.90 0.87
CA THR A 330 -4.67 -7.71 -0.01
C THR A 330 -4.28 -7.16 -1.37
N GLY A 331 -3.09 -6.54 -1.47
CA GLY A 331 -2.71 -5.73 -2.63
C GLY A 331 -3.41 -4.38 -2.68
N ALA A 332 -3.91 -3.87 -1.55
CA ALA A 332 -4.45 -2.51 -1.44
C ALA A 332 -3.40 -1.44 -1.74
N ALA A 333 -2.16 -1.65 -1.28
CA ALA A 333 -1.01 -0.85 -1.70
C ALA A 333 -0.25 -1.60 -2.80
N ARG A 334 -0.15 -1.00 -3.99
CA ARG A 334 0.60 -1.52 -5.13
C ARG A 334 1.78 -0.62 -5.43
N TYR A 335 2.93 -1.22 -5.72
CA TYR A 335 4.05 -0.46 -6.23
C TYR A 335 3.81 -0.09 -7.69
N ALA A 336 3.95 1.18 -8.02
CA ALA A 336 3.54 1.74 -9.30
C ALA A 336 4.72 1.98 -10.26
N LEU A 337 5.94 1.53 -9.92
CA LEU A 337 7.13 1.70 -10.74
C LEU A 337 7.82 0.35 -11.04
N PRO A 338 7.74 -0.17 -12.27
CA PRO A 338 7.01 0.35 -13.42
C PRO A 338 5.47 0.25 -13.25
N ALA A 339 4.72 0.99 -14.08
CA ALA A 339 3.26 1.04 -13.96
C ALA A 339 2.60 -0.32 -14.26
N GLY A 340 1.41 -0.51 -13.67
CA GLY A 340 0.54 -1.67 -13.94
C GLY A 340 1.16 -3.01 -13.56
N ASP A 341 1.17 -3.94 -14.51
CA ASP A 341 1.67 -5.31 -14.34
C ASP A 341 3.06 -5.49 -15.01
N THR A 342 3.68 -4.40 -15.44
CA THR A 342 4.93 -4.39 -16.23
C THR A 342 6.08 -5.10 -15.53
N LEU A 343 6.18 -5.01 -14.20
CA LEU A 343 7.19 -5.73 -13.42
C LEU A 343 7.10 -7.25 -13.65
N PHE A 344 5.88 -7.80 -13.64
CA PHE A 344 5.63 -9.22 -13.86
C PHE A 344 5.81 -9.60 -15.34
N GLN A 345 5.48 -8.70 -16.27
CA GLN A 345 5.77 -8.92 -17.69
C GLN A 345 7.28 -9.03 -17.95
N ARG A 346 8.09 -8.14 -17.35
CA ARG A 346 9.55 -8.18 -17.40
C ARG A 346 10.09 -9.48 -16.81
N LEU A 347 9.65 -9.82 -15.59
CA LEU A 347 10.05 -11.04 -14.90
C LEU A 347 9.71 -12.32 -15.71
N ARG A 348 8.50 -12.41 -16.26
CA ARG A 348 8.11 -13.53 -17.11
C ARG A 348 8.96 -13.59 -18.36
N THR A 349 9.19 -12.44 -19.00
CA THR A 349 9.94 -12.35 -20.26
C THR A 349 11.38 -12.79 -20.09
N ILE A 350 12.09 -12.31 -19.06
CA ILE A 350 13.50 -12.67 -18.84
C ILE A 350 13.65 -14.18 -18.55
N VAL A 351 12.83 -14.75 -17.65
CA VAL A 351 12.91 -16.17 -17.27
C VAL A 351 12.50 -17.08 -18.42
N ARG A 352 11.33 -16.83 -19.03
CA ARG A 352 10.79 -17.70 -20.09
C ARG A 352 11.64 -17.63 -21.36
N THR A 353 12.18 -16.46 -21.70
CA THR A 353 13.07 -16.33 -22.87
C THR A 353 14.36 -17.10 -22.64
N TYR A 354 14.94 -17.02 -21.45
CA TYR A 354 16.14 -17.78 -21.09
C TYR A 354 15.91 -19.29 -21.22
N LEU A 355 14.83 -19.81 -20.64
CA LEU A 355 14.48 -21.24 -20.70
C LEU A 355 14.19 -21.69 -22.14
N LYS A 356 13.39 -20.94 -22.90
CA LYS A 356 13.07 -21.25 -24.31
C LYS A 356 14.31 -21.22 -25.21
N ALA A 357 15.28 -20.38 -24.91
CA ALA A 357 16.57 -20.33 -25.62
C ALA A 357 17.51 -21.50 -25.27
N GLY A 358 17.11 -22.39 -24.35
CA GLY A 358 17.86 -23.58 -23.95
C GLY A 358 18.79 -23.35 -22.77
N GLY A 359 18.65 -22.23 -22.04
CA GLY A 359 19.24 -22.06 -20.73
C GLY A 359 18.61 -23.01 -19.70
N THR A 360 19.35 -23.33 -18.66
CA THR A 360 18.91 -24.22 -17.57
C THR A 360 19.21 -23.57 -16.23
N SER A 361 18.42 -23.88 -15.19
CA SER A 361 18.69 -23.41 -13.83
C SER A 361 18.84 -21.88 -13.69
N PRO A 362 17.89 -21.07 -14.20
CA PRO A 362 17.99 -19.62 -14.09
C PRO A 362 17.94 -19.15 -12.64
N ILE A 363 18.90 -18.32 -12.26
CA ILE A 363 18.98 -17.64 -10.97
C ILE A 363 18.72 -16.16 -11.23
N LEU A 364 17.68 -15.60 -10.63
CA LEU A 364 17.44 -14.15 -10.72
C LEU A 364 18.28 -13.44 -9.68
N LEU A 365 19.11 -12.49 -10.11
CA LEU A 365 19.81 -11.55 -9.24
C LEU A 365 19.05 -10.23 -9.27
N VAL A 366 18.16 -10.01 -8.30
CA VAL A 366 17.39 -8.77 -8.17
C VAL A 366 18.28 -7.71 -7.52
N HIS A 367 18.39 -6.55 -8.14
CA HIS A 367 19.28 -5.49 -7.67
C HIS A 367 18.72 -4.09 -7.99
N ASP A 368 19.16 -3.07 -7.26
CA ASP A 368 18.86 -1.68 -7.62
C ASP A 368 19.78 -1.14 -8.73
N THR A 369 19.40 -0.05 -9.36
CA THR A 369 20.11 0.57 -10.49
C THR A 369 21.32 1.42 -10.07
N GLY A 370 21.56 1.58 -8.77
CA GLY A 370 22.74 2.27 -8.24
C GLY A 370 23.82 1.26 -7.87
N PHE A 371 23.81 0.84 -6.61
CA PHE A 371 24.80 -0.08 -6.05
C PHE A 371 24.89 -1.40 -6.81
N GLY A 372 23.75 -1.95 -7.21
CA GLY A 372 23.69 -3.24 -7.90
C GLY A 372 24.33 -3.22 -9.29
N ASP A 373 23.98 -2.24 -10.11
CA ASP A 373 24.57 -2.07 -11.44
C ASP A 373 26.07 -1.78 -11.35
N ASP A 374 26.50 -0.95 -10.40
CA ASP A 374 27.92 -0.66 -10.17
C ASP A 374 28.72 -1.92 -9.79
N LEU A 375 28.19 -2.73 -8.88
CA LEU A 375 28.87 -3.96 -8.46
C LEU A 375 28.96 -4.98 -9.61
N ILE A 376 27.91 -5.11 -10.42
CA ILE A 376 27.92 -5.95 -11.63
C ILE A 376 28.94 -5.44 -12.65
N ASN A 377 29.05 -4.12 -12.82
CA ASN A 377 30.04 -3.52 -13.71
C ASN A 377 31.48 -3.82 -13.25
N VAL A 378 31.76 -3.72 -11.94
CA VAL A 378 33.07 -4.04 -11.38
C VAL A 378 33.38 -5.52 -11.54
N LEU A 379 32.42 -6.40 -11.23
CA LEU A 379 32.54 -7.85 -11.43
C LEU A 379 32.95 -8.22 -12.86
N ALA A 380 32.34 -7.58 -13.86
CA ALA A 380 32.61 -7.89 -15.25
C ALA A 380 33.94 -7.31 -15.76
N ARG A 381 34.41 -6.18 -15.20
CA ARG A 381 35.64 -5.50 -15.64
C ARG A 381 36.90 -6.00 -14.95
N ALA A 382 36.81 -6.28 -13.66
CA ALA A 382 37.94 -6.68 -12.83
C ALA A 382 37.92 -8.18 -12.47
N GLY A 383 36.75 -8.82 -12.54
CA GLY A 383 36.55 -10.22 -12.15
C GLY A 383 36.11 -11.11 -13.32
N GLY A 384 35.38 -12.16 -12.98
CA GLY A 384 34.83 -13.16 -13.89
C GLY A 384 33.46 -12.83 -14.47
N GLY A 385 32.88 -11.68 -14.13
CA GLY A 385 31.50 -11.33 -14.47
C GLY A 385 30.44 -12.28 -13.93
N LEU A 386 29.18 -12.05 -14.30
CA LEU A 386 28.06 -12.87 -13.85
C LEU A 386 28.06 -14.25 -14.54
N PRO A 387 27.79 -15.36 -13.82
CA PRO A 387 27.58 -16.67 -14.44
C PRO A 387 26.49 -16.66 -15.52
N ALA A 388 26.55 -17.59 -16.47
CA ALA A 388 25.64 -17.61 -17.61
C ALA A 388 24.17 -17.94 -17.25
N ASN A 389 23.92 -18.52 -16.07
CA ASN A 389 22.59 -18.78 -15.54
C ASN A 389 22.11 -17.74 -14.52
N VAL A 390 22.94 -16.76 -14.14
CA VAL A 390 22.54 -15.66 -13.26
C VAL A 390 22.02 -14.50 -14.10
N LEU A 391 20.72 -14.25 -14.04
CA LEU A 391 20.00 -13.22 -14.78
C LEU A 391 19.86 -11.96 -13.91
N PRO A 392 20.56 -10.85 -14.22
CA PRO A 392 20.40 -9.62 -13.48
C PRO A 392 19.03 -9.00 -13.77
N PHE A 393 18.31 -8.63 -12.72
CA PHE A 393 16.97 -8.07 -12.80
C PHE A 393 16.91 -6.75 -12.02
N ALA A 394 17.01 -5.64 -12.76
CA ALA A 394 17.06 -4.31 -12.16
C ALA A 394 15.66 -3.85 -11.73
N VAL A 395 15.56 -3.36 -10.49
CA VAL A 395 14.35 -2.76 -9.91
C VAL A 395 14.67 -1.38 -9.34
N ASN A 396 13.66 -0.55 -9.10
CA ASN A 396 13.90 0.74 -8.44
C ASN A 396 14.42 0.52 -7.02
N GLN A 397 13.76 -0.35 -6.26
CA GLN A 397 14.13 -0.71 -4.90
C GLN A 397 13.94 -2.21 -4.68
N VAL A 398 14.94 -2.90 -4.12
CA VAL A 398 14.84 -4.35 -3.90
C VAL A 398 13.77 -4.75 -2.89
N THR A 399 13.44 -3.85 -1.97
CA THR A 399 12.37 -3.97 -0.96
C THR A 399 10.96 -3.99 -1.55
N GLN A 400 10.80 -3.67 -2.84
CA GLN A 400 9.52 -3.81 -3.56
C GLN A 400 9.14 -5.27 -3.85
N VAL A 401 10.09 -6.21 -3.74
CA VAL A 401 9.87 -7.64 -3.96
C VAL A 401 9.12 -8.24 -2.76
N GLY A 402 7.99 -8.89 -3.03
CA GLY A 402 7.23 -9.66 -2.03
C GLY A 402 6.87 -11.06 -2.52
N LEU A 403 6.05 -11.76 -1.74
CA LEU A 403 5.63 -13.15 -2.02
C LEU A 403 5.11 -13.39 -3.45
N ASP A 404 4.33 -12.46 -3.99
CA ASP A 404 3.77 -12.55 -5.35
C ASP A 404 4.85 -12.60 -6.43
N PHE A 405 5.92 -11.80 -6.28
CA PHE A 405 7.08 -11.86 -7.16
C PHE A 405 7.84 -13.19 -7.02
N LEU A 406 8.08 -13.62 -5.78
CA LEU A 406 8.86 -14.84 -5.49
C LEU A 406 8.17 -16.09 -6.03
N PHE A 407 6.87 -16.24 -5.76
CA PHE A 407 6.10 -17.39 -6.27
C PHE A 407 5.95 -17.33 -7.78
N ALA A 408 5.75 -16.15 -8.38
CA ALA A 408 5.67 -16.03 -9.84
C ALA A 408 7.00 -16.41 -10.52
N ALA A 409 8.13 -15.92 -10.00
CA ALA A 409 9.45 -16.27 -10.49
C ALA A 409 9.70 -17.78 -10.42
N ALA A 410 9.40 -18.39 -9.27
CA ALA A 410 9.50 -19.82 -9.05
C ALA A 410 8.60 -20.63 -10.01
N GLY A 411 7.35 -20.22 -10.17
CA GLY A 411 6.38 -20.87 -11.07
C GLY A 411 6.76 -20.78 -12.56
N TRP A 412 7.47 -19.72 -12.97
CA TRP A 412 8.02 -19.60 -14.33
C TRP A 412 9.38 -20.29 -14.52
N GLY A 413 9.92 -20.92 -13.47
CA GLY A 413 11.09 -21.78 -13.58
C GLY A 413 12.40 -21.19 -13.06
N ALA A 414 12.37 -20.04 -12.37
CA ALA A 414 13.53 -19.52 -11.65
C ALA A 414 13.93 -20.50 -10.53
N GLU A 415 15.14 -21.07 -10.61
CA GLU A 415 15.68 -21.98 -9.59
C GLU A 415 15.85 -21.27 -8.24
N ARG A 416 16.35 -20.02 -8.31
CA ARG A 416 16.62 -19.16 -7.15
C ARG A 416 16.30 -17.70 -7.46
N VAL A 417 15.94 -16.94 -6.43
CA VAL A 417 15.89 -15.47 -6.44
C VAL A 417 16.83 -14.96 -5.37
N LEU A 418 17.85 -14.22 -5.78
CA LEU A 418 18.87 -13.63 -4.93
C LEU A 418 18.68 -12.12 -4.95
N ILE A 419 18.55 -11.50 -3.78
CA ILE A 419 18.32 -10.06 -3.64
C ILE A 419 19.62 -9.39 -3.19
N LEU A 420 20.24 -8.62 -4.07
CA LEU A 420 21.44 -7.85 -3.75
C LEU A 420 21.06 -6.55 -3.03
N LEU A 421 21.35 -6.47 -1.73
CA LEU A 421 21.00 -5.36 -0.86
C LEU A 421 22.17 -4.39 -0.71
N ALA A 422 21.90 -3.11 -0.95
CA ALA A 422 22.91 -2.07 -0.78
C ALA A 422 23.24 -1.83 0.71
N PRO A 423 24.50 -1.44 1.04
CA PRO A 423 24.93 -1.31 2.45
C PRO A 423 24.15 -0.29 3.25
N HIS A 424 23.75 0.81 2.62
CA HIS A 424 22.96 1.87 3.24
C HIS A 424 21.49 1.46 3.50
N LYS A 425 21.10 0.24 3.10
CA LYS A 425 19.77 -0.36 3.34
C LYS A 425 19.84 -1.58 4.25
N ALA A 426 20.93 -1.73 5.02
CA ALA A 426 21.10 -2.89 5.91
C ALA A 426 19.90 -3.08 6.87
N ASP A 427 19.27 -1.99 7.31
CA ASP A 427 18.10 -2.01 8.19
C ASP A 427 16.86 -2.66 7.53
N ASP A 428 16.77 -2.64 6.20
CA ASP A 428 15.65 -3.24 5.46
C ASP A 428 15.78 -4.78 5.37
N LYS A 429 16.94 -5.35 5.75
CA LYS A 429 17.23 -6.78 5.62
C LYS A 429 16.26 -7.67 6.39
N ALA A 430 15.92 -7.30 7.62
CA ALA A 430 15.06 -8.13 8.48
C ALA A 430 13.67 -8.32 7.88
N LEU A 431 13.14 -7.28 7.22
CA LEU A 431 11.84 -7.34 6.56
C LEU A 431 11.89 -8.24 5.33
N LEU A 432 12.94 -8.12 4.51
CA LEU A 432 13.15 -9.01 3.37
C LEU A 432 13.27 -10.46 3.81
N ASP A 433 14.10 -10.75 4.82
CA ASP A 433 14.30 -12.11 5.34
C ASP A 433 12.99 -12.75 5.80
N GLY A 434 12.06 -11.97 6.38
CA GLY A 434 10.73 -12.45 6.78
C GLY A 434 9.87 -12.91 5.59
N GLU A 435 9.81 -12.12 4.51
CA GLU A 435 9.10 -12.47 3.28
C GLU A 435 9.74 -13.69 2.60
N LEU A 436 11.07 -13.73 2.54
CA LEU A 436 11.80 -14.86 1.94
C LEU A 436 11.60 -16.15 2.74
N ALA A 437 11.65 -16.09 4.07
CA ALA A 437 11.46 -17.26 4.93
C ALA A 437 10.06 -17.85 4.78
N LEU A 438 9.03 -17.02 4.64
CA LEU A 438 7.67 -17.48 4.39
C LEU A 438 7.53 -18.14 3.01
N ALA A 439 8.14 -17.56 1.97
CA ALA A 439 8.13 -18.15 0.63
C ALA A 439 8.91 -19.48 0.58
N ASP A 440 10.07 -19.55 1.24
CA ASP A 440 10.87 -20.79 1.38
C ASP A 440 10.09 -21.87 2.16
N ALA A 441 9.35 -21.52 3.22
CA ALA A 441 8.52 -22.47 3.96
C ALA A 441 7.43 -23.11 3.08
N VAL A 442 6.81 -22.33 2.18
CA VAL A 442 5.84 -22.85 1.21
C VAL A 442 6.51 -23.78 0.21
N LEU A 443 7.66 -23.39 -0.36
CA LEU A 443 8.38 -24.23 -1.32
C LEU A 443 8.90 -25.52 -0.70
N ASP A 444 9.40 -25.48 0.52
CA ASP A 444 9.84 -26.65 1.27
C ASP A 444 8.68 -27.60 1.57
N GLY A 445 7.52 -27.06 1.99
CA GLY A 445 6.30 -27.84 2.21
C GLY A 445 5.75 -28.54 0.95
N LEU A 446 6.04 -28.00 -0.24
CA LEU A 446 5.74 -28.64 -1.54
C LEU A 446 6.83 -29.62 -2.02
N GLY A 447 7.92 -29.77 -1.25
CA GLY A 447 9.03 -30.66 -1.58
C GLY A 447 10.07 -30.08 -2.54
N TYR A 448 10.06 -28.78 -2.82
CA TYR A 448 11.10 -28.12 -3.62
C TYR A 448 12.39 -27.87 -2.82
N GLY A 449 12.36 -27.98 -1.49
CA GLY A 449 13.49 -27.73 -0.60
C GLY A 449 13.76 -26.24 -0.32
N THR A 450 14.74 -25.98 0.55
CA THR A 450 15.09 -24.65 1.07
C THR A 450 16.27 -23.98 0.36
N GLY A 451 16.50 -22.69 0.65
CA GLY A 451 17.64 -21.93 0.15
C GLY A 451 17.47 -21.45 -1.29
N ARG A 452 16.21 -21.34 -1.74
CA ARG A 452 15.87 -20.83 -3.07
C ARG A 452 15.83 -19.31 -3.09
N PHE A 453 15.52 -18.70 -1.95
CA PHE A 453 15.50 -17.26 -1.80
C PHE A 453 16.53 -16.81 -0.77
N ALA A 454 17.30 -15.77 -1.09
CA ALA A 454 18.28 -15.21 -0.16
C ALA A 454 18.56 -13.74 -0.42
N VAL A 455 18.80 -12.98 0.65
CA VAL A 455 19.45 -11.67 0.58
C VAL A 455 20.96 -11.84 0.51
N ILE A 456 21.60 -11.07 -0.36
CA ILE A 456 23.05 -10.93 -0.48
C ILE A 456 23.41 -9.49 -0.09
N ASP A 457 24.23 -9.35 0.94
CA ASP A 457 24.76 -8.11 1.48
C ASP A 457 26.27 -7.97 1.23
N ASP A 458 26.83 -8.79 0.33
CA ASP A 458 28.23 -8.73 -0.05
C ASP A 458 28.52 -7.41 -0.78
N THR A 459 29.49 -6.65 -0.25
CA THR A 459 29.95 -5.38 -0.84
C THR A 459 31.22 -5.52 -1.67
N ASP A 460 31.94 -6.62 -1.44
CA ASP A 460 33.17 -6.95 -2.15
C ASP A 460 32.84 -7.77 -3.42
N PRO A 461 33.21 -7.28 -4.61
CA PRO A 461 32.99 -8.01 -5.87
C PRO A 461 33.62 -9.41 -5.85
N ASP A 462 34.79 -9.60 -5.25
CA ASP A 462 35.45 -10.92 -5.23
C ASP A 462 34.67 -11.94 -4.39
N VAL A 463 34.02 -11.48 -3.31
CA VAL A 463 33.18 -12.32 -2.46
C VAL A 463 31.89 -12.68 -3.19
N LEU A 464 31.23 -11.69 -3.80
CA LEU A 464 30.02 -11.91 -4.59
C LEU A 464 30.28 -12.88 -5.75
N GLU A 465 31.39 -12.71 -6.47
CA GLU A 465 31.79 -13.62 -7.55
C GLU A 465 31.93 -15.06 -7.07
N LYS A 466 32.71 -15.28 -6.01
CA LYS A 466 32.93 -16.61 -5.42
C LYS A 466 31.61 -17.23 -4.97
N ARG A 467 30.70 -16.43 -4.40
CA ARG A 467 29.38 -16.90 -4.00
C ARG A 467 28.59 -17.36 -5.23
N LEU A 468 28.44 -16.52 -6.26
CA LEU A 468 27.62 -16.80 -7.44
C LEU A 468 28.11 -18.03 -8.22
N TYR A 469 29.42 -18.14 -8.47
CA TYR A 469 29.99 -19.34 -9.12
C TYR A 469 30.04 -20.57 -8.20
N GLY A 470 29.98 -20.37 -6.87
CA GLY A 470 29.99 -21.44 -5.87
C GLY A 470 28.62 -22.03 -5.54
N LEU A 471 27.53 -21.49 -6.11
CA LEU A 471 26.18 -21.98 -5.86
C LEU A 471 26.02 -23.41 -6.37
N LYS A 472 25.55 -24.30 -5.49
CA LYS A 472 25.18 -25.67 -5.87
C LYS A 472 23.84 -25.67 -6.58
N ALA A 473 23.76 -26.38 -7.69
CA ALA A 473 22.51 -26.59 -8.41
C ALA A 473 21.48 -27.27 -7.50
N LEU A 474 20.27 -26.72 -7.48
CA LEU A 474 19.09 -27.31 -6.85
C LEU A 474 18.25 -28.06 -7.91
N PRO A 475 17.31 -28.91 -7.49
CA PRO A 475 16.31 -29.45 -8.40
C PRO A 475 15.58 -28.32 -9.12
N GLY A 476 15.29 -28.54 -10.41
CA GLY A 476 14.65 -27.55 -11.26
C GLY A 476 13.24 -27.17 -10.78
N MET A 477 12.84 -25.95 -11.11
CA MET A 477 11.50 -25.43 -10.86
C MET A 477 10.59 -25.65 -12.09
N PRO A 478 9.27 -25.67 -11.91
CA PRO A 478 8.34 -25.84 -13.03
C PRO A 478 8.46 -24.70 -14.05
N ASP A 479 8.34 -25.03 -15.34
CA ASP A 479 8.26 -24.05 -16.43
C ASP A 479 6.78 -23.80 -16.79
N ALA A 480 6.00 -23.26 -15.85
CA ALA A 480 4.58 -23.00 -16.06
C ALA A 480 4.38 -21.82 -17.01
N ASP A 481 3.31 -21.86 -17.82
CA ASP A 481 2.99 -20.79 -18.78
C ASP A 481 1.70 -20.07 -18.41
N PHE A 482 1.73 -19.35 -17.29
CA PHE A 482 0.62 -18.51 -16.86
C PHE A 482 0.94 -17.02 -17.04
N LEU A 483 -0.11 -16.21 -17.17
CA LEU A 483 -0.02 -14.75 -17.18
C LEU A 483 -0.34 -14.22 -15.78
N ALA A 484 0.45 -13.25 -15.31
CA ALA A 484 0.18 -12.56 -14.04
C ALA A 484 -1.04 -11.62 -14.22
N MET A 485 -2.24 -12.18 -14.15
CA MET A 485 -3.50 -11.44 -14.31
C MET A 485 -4.12 -11.09 -12.96
N GLY A 486 -4.70 -9.90 -12.88
CA GLY A 486 -5.46 -9.45 -11.72
C GLY A 486 -4.59 -8.74 -10.69
N ARG A 487 -4.99 -8.80 -9.42
CA ARG A 487 -4.26 -8.15 -8.33
C ARG A 487 -3.26 -9.11 -7.70
N LYS A 488 -2.45 -8.59 -6.77
CA LYS A 488 -1.44 -9.34 -6.00
C LYS A 488 -1.89 -10.73 -5.56
N ARG A 489 -3.09 -10.84 -4.96
CA ARG A 489 -3.62 -12.12 -4.49
C ARG A 489 -3.92 -13.11 -5.63
N SER A 490 -4.47 -12.64 -6.75
CA SER A 490 -4.77 -13.47 -7.92
C SER A 490 -3.49 -14.01 -8.58
N VAL A 491 -2.47 -13.16 -8.74
CA VAL A 491 -1.16 -13.56 -9.28
C VAL A 491 -0.53 -14.62 -8.40
N MET A 492 -0.55 -14.40 -7.08
CA MET A 492 -0.02 -15.34 -6.11
C MET A 492 -0.76 -16.68 -6.10
N SER A 493 -2.10 -16.66 -6.09
CA SER A 493 -2.93 -17.87 -6.18
C SER A 493 -2.62 -18.70 -7.43
N LEU A 494 -2.48 -18.04 -8.59
CA LEU A 494 -2.17 -18.70 -9.86
C LEU A 494 -0.77 -19.33 -9.84
N ALA A 495 0.23 -18.61 -9.34
CA ALA A 495 1.58 -19.13 -9.19
C ALA A 495 1.63 -20.33 -8.22
N LEU A 496 0.97 -20.22 -7.07
CA LEU A 496 0.87 -21.30 -6.08
C LEU A 496 0.16 -22.54 -6.63
N ALA A 497 -0.90 -22.35 -7.43
CA ALA A 497 -1.60 -23.46 -8.08
C ALA A 497 -0.70 -24.22 -9.07
N GLU A 498 0.09 -23.52 -9.89
CA GLU A 498 1.03 -24.18 -10.80
C GLU A 498 2.21 -24.83 -10.05
N LEU A 499 2.70 -24.19 -8.98
CA LEU A 499 3.72 -24.78 -8.10
C LEU A 499 3.23 -26.06 -7.42
N HIS A 500 2.00 -26.08 -6.92
CA HIS A 500 1.40 -27.27 -6.29
C HIS A 500 1.17 -28.40 -7.30
N LYS A 501 0.66 -28.08 -8.48
CA LYS A 501 0.44 -29.06 -9.57
C LYS A 501 1.73 -29.77 -10.00
N ALA A 502 2.86 -29.07 -9.97
CA ALA A 502 4.16 -29.60 -10.32
C ALA A 502 5.01 -30.05 -9.10
N ALA A 503 4.43 -30.02 -7.89
CA ALA A 503 5.15 -30.24 -6.64
C ALA A 503 5.80 -31.63 -6.60
N PRO A 504 7.07 -31.74 -6.18
CA PRO A 504 7.72 -33.03 -5.92
C PRO A 504 7.03 -33.85 -4.83
N ALA A 505 6.46 -33.18 -3.82
CA ALA A 505 5.69 -33.78 -2.75
C ALA A 505 4.38 -32.99 -2.56
N PRO A 506 3.34 -33.24 -3.37
CA PRO A 506 2.08 -32.52 -3.24
C PRO A 506 1.41 -32.86 -1.91
N VAL A 507 0.95 -31.82 -1.21
CA VAL A 507 0.23 -31.91 0.05
C VAL A 507 -1.09 -31.15 -0.05
N ASP A 508 -2.07 -31.52 0.76
CA ASP A 508 -3.37 -30.85 0.77
C ASP A 508 -3.31 -29.48 1.46
N ALA A 509 -2.45 -29.33 2.46
CA ALA A 509 -2.23 -28.08 3.17
C ALA A 509 -0.81 -27.99 3.75
N ILE A 510 -0.34 -26.77 3.98
CA ILE A 510 0.94 -26.45 4.61
C ILE A 510 0.67 -25.58 5.84
N ASP A 511 1.19 -25.98 7.01
CA ASP A 511 1.17 -25.16 8.21
C ASP A 511 2.16 -23.99 8.06
N LEU A 512 1.71 -22.78 8.40
CA LEU A 512 2.52 -21.57 8.26
C LEU A 512 2.83 -20.92 9.61
N PRO A 513 3.93 -20.15 9.71
CA PRO A 513 4.23 -19.41 10.93
C PRO A 513 3.17 -18.35 11.23
N ALA A 514 3.08 -17.97 12.52
CA ALA A 514 2.25 -16.86 12.95
C ALA A 514 2.59 -15.58 12.17
N GLY A 515 1.56 -14.85 11.74
CA GLY A 515 1.70 -13.64 10.93
C GLY A 515 1.67 -13.86 9.42
N ALA A 516 1.63 -15.12 8.94
CA ALA A 516 1.46 -15.40 7.52
C ALA A 516 0.13 -14.81 6.97
N PRO A 517 0.11 -14.31 5.72
CA PRO A 517 -1.07 -13.74 5.07
C PRO A 517 -1.98 -14.80 4.44
N PHE A 518 -1.92 -16.04 4.93
CA PHE A 518 -2.75 -17.17 4.49
C PHE A 518 -3.22 -17.92 5.73
N GLY A 519 -4.47 -18.38 5.70
CA GLY A 519 -4.95 -19.24 6.75
C GLY A 519 -6.46 -19.37 6.80
N ALA A 520 -6.89 -20.33 7.60
CA ALA A 520 -8.29 -20.60 7.89
C ALA A 520 -8.82 -19.69 9.01
N VAL A 521 -10.15 -19.53 9.00
CA VAL A 521 -10.92 -18.94 10.08
C VAL A 521 -11.74 -20.07 10.71
N ILE A 522 -11.41 -20.42 11.94
CA ILE A 522 -12.10 -21.46 12.71
C ILE A 522 -13.13 -20.79 13.60
N VAL A 523 -14.40 -21.16 13.46
CA VAL A 523 -15.51 -20.61 14.25
C VAL A 523 -16.04 -21.71 15.16
N ASP A 524 -16.14 -21.44 16.46
CA ASP A 524 -16.92 -22.28 17.36
C ASP A 524 -18.41 -22.13 17.01
N VAL A 525 -18.94 -23.17 16.36
CA VAL A 525 -20.30 -23.20 15.82
C VAL A 525 -21.35 -23.14 16.93
N GLU A 526 -21.06 -23.69 18.11
CA GLU A 526 -22.02 -23.71 19.22
C GLU A 526 -22.26 -22.29 19.78
N GLY A 527 -21.19 -21.51 19.95
CA GLY A 527 -21.29 -20.12 20.43
C GLY A 527 -21.60 -19.07 19.35
N CYS A 528 -21.52 -19.41 18.06
CA CYS A 528 -21.78 -18.46 16.97
C CYS A 528 -23.28 -18.14 16.85
N THR A 529 -23.66 -16.86 16.81
CA THR A 529 -25.07 -16.45 16.66
C THR A 529 -25.51 -16.11 15.24
N VAL A 530 -24.62 -16.30 14.24
CA VAL A 530 -24.84 -15.88 12.84
C VAL A 530 -25.29 -14.41 12.73
N CYS A 531 -24.73 -13.54 13.58
CA CYS A 531 -25.03 -12.09 13.58
C CYS A 531 -24.42 -11.33 12.39
N LEU A 532 -23.58 -11.98 11.59
CA LEU A 532 -22.92 -11.46 10.39
C LEU A 532 -22.01 -10.23 10.60
N ALA A 533 -21.68 -9.86 11.84
CA ALA A 533 -20.71 -8.80 12.13
C ALA A 533 -19.35 -9.06 11.47
N CYS A 534 -18.91 -10.32 11.44
CA CYS A 534 -17.68 -10.74 10.80
C CYS A 534 -17.71 -10.63 9.27
N VAL A 535 -18.88 -10.78 8.64
CA VAL A 535 -19.09 -10.58 7.20
C VAL A 535 -18.96 -9.09 6.88
N GLY A 536 -19.65 -8.23 7.63
CA GLY A 536 -19.57 -6.77 7.46
C GLY A 536 -18.16 -6.19 7.69
N ALA A 537 -17.36 -6.84 8.53
CA ALA A 537 -15.98 -6.43 8.79
C ALA A 537 -14.95 -6.99 7.79
N CYS A 538 -15.30 -7.93 6.91
CA CYS A 538 -14.33 -8.62 6.04
C CYS A 538 -14.04 -7.81 4.76
N PRO A 539 -12.84 -7.19 4.60
CA PRO A 539 -12.55 -6.32 3.46
C PRO A 539 -12.29 -7.09 2.16
N THR A 540 -11.91 -8.37 2.26
CA THR A 540 -11.61 -9.20 1.08
C THR A 540 -12.82 -10.01 0.61
N GLY A 541 -13.92 -9.99 1.36
CA GLY A 541 -15.07 -10.85 1.12
C GLY A 541 -14.75 -12.33 1.29
N ALA A 542 -13.79 -12.68 2.16
CA ALA A 542 -13.52 -14.07 2.53
C ALA A 542 -14.63 -14.67 3.38
N LEU A 543 -15.29 -13.87 4.21
CA LEU A 543 -16.53 -14.23 4.91
C LEU A 543 -17.70 -13.58 4.18
N ARG A 544 -18.74 -14.38 3.89
CA ARG A 544 -19.94 -13.95 3.17
C ARG A 544 -21.19 -14.51 3.84
N ASP A 545 -22.30 -13.83 3.65
CA ASP A 545 -23.62 -14.29 4.05
C ASP A 545 -24.29 -15.07 2.90
N ASN A 546 -25.57 -15.37 3.09
CA ASN A 546 -26.46 -15.92 2.08
C ASN A 546 -27.75 -15.08 2.10
N GLU A 547 -28.21 -14.61 0.94
CA GLU A 547 -29.38 -13.72 0.85
C GLU A 547 -30.69 -14.44 1.22
N ASP A 548 -30.77 -15.76 1.01
CA ASP A 548 -31.99 -16.53 1.19
C ASP A 548 -32.14 -17.10 2.62
N LYS A 549 -31.02 -17.27 3.34
CA LYS A 549 -30.98 -17.98 4.62
C LYS A 549 -29.94 -17.42 5.57
N PRO A 550 -30.16 -17.48 6.90
CA PRO A 550 -29.13 -17.18 7.89
C PRO A 550 -27.98 -18.19 7.80
N GLN A 551 -26.94 -17.82 7.04
CA GLN A 551 -25.80 -18.68 6.77
C GLN A 551 -24.50 -17.87 6.79
N LEU A 552 -23.46 -18.44 7.38
CA LEU A 552 -22.11 -17.92 7.34
C LEU A 552 -21.24 -18.79 6.43
N ASN A 553 -20.68 -18.18 5.39
CA ASN A 553 -19.84 -18.82 4.39
C ASN A 553 -18.40 -18.30 4.48
N PHE A 554 -17.42 -19.15 4.18
CA PHE A 554 -15.99 -18.81 4.20
C PHE A 554 -15.24 -19.35 2.98
N THR A 555 -14.35 -18.53 2.42
CA THR A 555 -13.41 -18.90 1.35
C THR A 555 -11.99 -18.62 1.81
N GLU A 556 -11.22 -19.68 2.03
CA GLU A 556 -9.87 -19.60 2.60
C GLU A 556 -8.88 -18.85 1.71
N GLU A 557 -8.94 -19.06 0.39
CA GLU A 557 -8.05 -18.42 -0.58
C GLU A 557 -8.12 -16.89 -0.53
N ALA A 558 -9.30 -16.33 -0.22
CA ALA A 558 -9.53 -14.89 -0.09
C ALA A 558 -9.12 -14.33 1.29
N CYS A 559 -8.82 -15.19 2.27
CA CYS A 559 -8.46 -14.77 3.61
C CYS A 559 -7.00 -14.26 3.67
N VAL A 560 -6.82 -13.09 4.29
CA VAL A 560 -5.50 -12.45 4.49
C VAL A 560 -5.05 -12.43 5.95
N GLN A 561 -5.77 -13.13 6.83
CA GLN A 561 -5.45 -13.25 8.26
C GLN A 561 -5.35 -11.88 8.98
N CYS A 562 -6.19 -10.90 8.60
CA CYS A 562 -6.13 -9.54 9.16
C CYS A 562 -6.68 -9.38 10.58
N GLY A 563 -7.40 -10.37 11.12
CA GLY A 563 -7.92 -10.31 12.50
C GLY A 563 -9.22 -9.54 12.69
N LEU A 564 -9.72 -8.78 11.71
CA LEU A 564 -10.94 -7.99 11.85
C LEU A 564 -12.17 -8.83 12.26
N CYS A 565 -12.34 -10.02 11.68
CA CYS A 565 -13.45 -10.92 12.03
C CYS A 565 -13.38 -11.38 13.50
N ARG A 566 -12.19 -11.69 14.01
CA ARG A 566 -11.98 -12.06 15.41
C ARG A 566 -12.28 -10.90 16.34
N ASN A 567 -11.76 -9.71 16.02
CA ASN A 567 -11.86 -8.54 16.88
C ASN A 567 -13.29 -7.94 16.91
N THR A 568 -14.08 -8.14 15.85
CA THR A 568 -15.47 -7.67 15.78
C THR A 568 -16.49 -8.67 16.33
N CYS A 569 -16.09 -9.91 16.59
CA CYS A 569 -17.01 -10.97 16.99
C CYS A 569 -17.54 -10.71 18.43
N PRO A 570 -18.85 -10.44 18.61
CA PRO A 570 -19.38 -10.12 19.94
C PRO A 570 -19.35 -11.34 20.89
N GLU A 571 -19.36 -12.55 20.35
CA GLU A 571 -19.33 -13.80 21.12
C GLU A 571 -17.91 -14.37 21.30
N ASN A 572 -16.89 -13.74 20.70
CA ASN A 572 -15.47 -14.16 20.78
C ASN A 572 -15.19 -15.61 20.34
N VAL A 573 -15.93 -16.12 19.34
CA VAL A 573 -15.86 -17.53 18.89
C VAL A 573 -14.94 -17.78 17.69
N ILE A 574 -14.18 -16.78 17.24
CA ILE A 574 -13.40 -16.86 16.00
C ILE A 574 -11.90 -16.97 16.31
N THR A 575 -11.27 -18.04 15.80
CA THR A 575 -9.83 -18.29 15.87
C THR A 575 -9.20 -18.27 14.48
N LEU A 576 -7.97 -17.77 14.38
CA LEU A 576 -7.21 -17.70 13.14
C LEU A 576 -6.12 -18.77 13.15
N THR A 577 -6.07 -19.60 12.10
CA THR A 577 -5.06 -20.65 11.92
C THR A 577 -4.24 -20.35 10.68
N PRO A 578 -2.96 -19.95 10.82
CA PRO A 578 -2.07 -19.71 9.69
C PRO A 578 -1.77 -21.03 8.96
N GLN A 579 -2.22 -21.12 7.72
CA GLN A 579 -2.04 -22.28 6.86
C GLN A 579 -2.22 -21.90 5.39
N LEU A 580 -1.78 -22.75 4.48
CA LEU A 580 -2.05 -22.64 3.05
C LEU A 580 -2.65 -23.95 2.56
N SER A 581 -3.96 -23.97 2.32
CA SER A 581 -4.68 -25.11 1.76
C SER A 581 -4.72 -25.07 0.22
N PHE A 582 -4.48 -26.22 -0.40
CA PHE A 582 -4.58 -26.45 -1.84
C PHE A 582 -5.83 -27.25 -2.23
N LEU A 583 -6.67 -27.64 -1.26
CA LEU A 583 -7.93 -28.32 -1.50
C LEU A 583 -8.91 -27.44 -2.29
N SER A 584 -9.81 -28.05 -3.06
CA SER A 584 -10.88 -27.30 -3.76
C SER A 584 -11.77 -26.52 -2.79
N SER A 585 -11.98 -27.06 -1.59
CA SER A 585 -12.75 -26.40 -0.52
C SER A 585 -12.13 -25.07 -0.07
N ALA A 586 -10.84 -24.83 -0.29
CA ALA A 586 -10.20 -23.55 0.02
C ALA A 586 -10.58 -22.44 -0.97
N ARG A 587 -10.95 -22.82 -2.20
CA ARG A 587 -11.29 -21.90 -3.31
C ARG A 587 -12.80 -21.65 -3.43
N GLU A 588 -13.60 -22.53 -2.84
CA GLU A 588 -15.06 -22.46 -2.86
C GLU A 588 -15.60 -21.93 -1.53
N ALA A 589 -16.76 -21.25 -1.57
CA ALA A 589 -17.44 -20.82 -0.37
C ALA A 589 -17.96 -22.03 0.43
N GLN A 590 -17.37 -22.27 1.59
CA GLN A 590 -17.76 -23.33 2.52
C GLN A 590 -18.77 -22.80 3.55
N VAL A 591 -19.83 -23.56 3.78
CA VAL A 591 -20.81 -23.26 4.83
C VAL A 591 -20.19 -23.59 6.19
N ILE A 592 -20.00 -22.57 7.02
CA ILE A 592 -19.53 -22.73 8.41
C ILE A 592 -20.70 -23.06 9.32
N LYS A 593 -21.77 -22.26 9.24
CA LYS A 593 -22.97 -22.40 10.07
C LYS A 593 -24.20 -21.96 9.28
N GLU A 594 -25.26 -22.75 9.35
CA GLU A 594 -26.60 -22.42 8.85
C GLU A 594 -27.58 -22.56 10.01
N GLU A 595 -28.51 -21.61 10.14
CA GLU A 595 -29.57 -21.64 11.14
C GLU A 595 -30.94 -21.37 10.51
N GLU A 596 -31.99 -21.82 11.20
CA GLU A 596 -33.36 -21.46 10.82
C GLU A 596 -33.60 -19.96 11.04
N PRO A 597 -34.27 -19.30 10.09
CA PRO A 597 -34.65 -17.90 10.24
C PRO A 597 -35.69 -17.72 11.34
N PHE A 598 -35.57 -16.61 12.06
CA PHE A 598 -36.59 -16.13 12.97
C PHE A 598 -37.73 -15.49 12.17
N GLU A 599 -38.94 -16.00 12.36
CA GLU A 599 -40.15 -15.48 11.74
C GLU A 599 -40.78 -14.38 12.59
N CYS A 600 -41.16 -13.27 11.95
CA CYS A 600 -41.82 -12.15 12.62
C CYS A 600 -43.11 -12.61 13.32
N ILE A 601 -43.24 -12.30 14.62
CA ILE A 601 -44.41 -12.70 15.43
C ILE A 601 -45.74 -12.06 14.97
N ARG A 602 -45.68 -11.02 14.11
CA ARG A 602 -46.86 -10.33 13.56
C ARG A 602 -47.26 -10.80 12.17
N CYS A 603 -46.31 -10.97 11.25
CA CYS A 603 -46.59 -11.25 9.83
C CYS A 603 -45.97 -12.56 9.30
N GLY A 604 -45.13 -13.25 10.07
CA GLY A 604 -44.43 -14.47 9.64
C GLY A 604 -43.24 -14.26 8.69
N LYS A 605 -42.91 -13.02 8.30
CA LYS A 605 -41.73 -12.71 7.46
C LYS A 605 -40.44 -13.11 8.19
N ALA A 606 -39.59 -13.92 7.57
CA ALA A 606 -38.24 -14.23 8.03
C ALA A 606 -37.36 -12.97 7.99
N PHE A 607 -36.65 -12.64 9.08
CA PHE A 607 -35.86 -11.40 9.12
C PHE A 607 -34.52 -11.46 9.88
N GLY A 608 -34.12 -12.59 10.44
CA GLY A 608 -32.83 -12.74 11.11
C GLY A 608 -32.53 -14.16 11.55
N ALA A 609 -31.32 -14.43 12.04
CA ALA A 609 -30.99 -15.72 12.65
C ALA A 609 -31.71 -15.87 14.00
N LYS A 610 -32.25 -17.06 14.28
CA LYS A 610 -32.95 -17.33 15.54
C LYS A 610 -32.10 -17.03 16.77
N SER A 611 -30.87 -17.53 16.80
CA SER A 611 -29.94 -17.31 17.93
C SER A 611 -29.58 -15.84 18.14
N SER A 612 -29.42 -15.06 17.06
CA SER A 612 -29.18 -13.61 17.15
C SER A 612 -30.35 -12.86 17.78
N VAL A 613 -31.58 -13.16 17.36
CA VAL A 613 -32.78 -12.51 17.92
C VAL A 613 -32.96 -12.89 19.38
N GLU A 614 -32.78 -14.15 19.73
CA GLU A 614 -32.87 -14.65 21.10
C GLU A 614 -31.79 -14.01 22.00
N ALA A 615 -30.53 -13.98 21.57
CA ALA A 615 -29.44 -13.35 22.30
C ALA A 615 -29.65 -11.83 22.48
N MET A 616 -30.19 -11.14 21.46
CA MET A 616 -30.53 -9.72 21.55
C MET A 616 -31.65 -9.49 22.57
N VAL A 617 -32.70 -10.30 22.57
CA VAL A 617 -33.80 -10.22 23.54
C VAL A 617 -33.26 -10.48 24.95
N GLU A 618 -32.43 -11.49 25.14
CA GLU A 618 -31.83 -11.80 26.44
C GLU A 618 -30.95 -10.66 26.98
N LYS A 619 -30.12 -10.04 26.12
CA LYS A 619 -29.25 -8.92 26.51
C LYS A 619 -30.00 -7.61 26.75
N LEU A 620 -31.13 -7.38 26.06
CA LEU A 620 -31.85 -6.10 26.10
C LEU A 620 -33.12 -6.09 26.95
N GLN A 621 -33.65 -7.25 27.38
CA GLN A 621 -34.88 -7.34 28.17
C GLN A 621 -34.82 -6.53 29.47
N ASP A 622 -33.64 -6.40 30.08
CA ASP A 622 -33.43 -5.69 31.34
C ASP A 622 -33.18 -4.19 31.15
N HIS A 623 -33.03 -3.71 29.91
CA HIS A 623 -32.75 -2.31 29.64
C HIS A 623 -34.03 -1.46 29.79
N PRO A 624 -34.00 -0.31 30.50
CA PRO A 624 -35.19 0.50 30.83
C PRO A 624 -36.10 0.83 29.63
N MET A 625 -35.51 1.10 28.47
CA MET A 625 -36.22 1.40 27.22
C MET A 625 -37.08 0.23 26.68
N PHE A 626 -36.76 -1.02 27.02
CA PHE A 626 -37.47 -2.21 26.54
C PHE A 626 -38.43 -2.81 27.58
N GLN A 627 -38.51 -2.21 28.76
CA GLN A 627 -39.47 -2.60 29.82
C GLN A 627 -40.87 -2.00 29.61
N GLU A 628 -41.02 -1.02 28.71
CA GLU A 628 -42.32 -0.48 28.32
C GLU A 628 -43.17 -1.56 27.59
N LYS A 629 -44.50 -1.45 27.67
CA LYS A 629 -45.43 -2.47 27.14
C LYS A 629 -45.14 -2.79 25.66
N GLY A 630 -44.68 -4.01 25.40
CA GLY A 630 -44.38 -4.49 24.04
C GLY A 630 -42.97 -4.22 23.54
N GLY A 631 -42.07 -3.67 24.37
CA GLY A 631 -40.66 -3.44 24.03
C GLY A 631 -39.93 -4.68 23.51
N THR A 632 -40.03 -5.80 24.23
CA THR A 632 -39.42 -7.08 23.85
C THR A 632 -40.08 -7.74 22.64
N ASP A 633 -41.37 -7.49 22.42
CA ASP A 633 -42.10 -8.04 21.27
C ASP A 633 -41.71 -7.33 19.97
N ARG A 634 -41.45 -6.01 20.04
CA ARG A 634 -40.92 -5.21 18.91
C ARG A 634 -39.54 -5.69 18.44
N LEU A 635 -38.74 -6.28 19.32
CA LEU A 635 -37.46 -6.92 18.97
C LEU A 635 -37.62 -8.22 18.17
N LYS A 636 -38.81 -8.85 18.23
CA LYS A 636 -39.18 -10.08 17.52
C LYS A 636 -40.03 -9.81 16.26
N MET A 637 -40.13 -8.55 15.84
CA MET A 637 -40.87 -8.13 14.64
C MET A 637 -39.91 -7.69 13.53
N CYS A 638 -40.31 -7.90 12.26
CA CYS A 638 -39.58 -7.37 11.11
C CYS A 638 -39.61 -5.84 11.09
N ASP A 639 -38.74 -5.25 10.27
CA ASP A 639 -38.64 -3.82 9.99
C ASP A 639 -40.01 -3.13 9.79
N ASP A 640 -40.83 -3.66 8.89
CA ASP A 640 -42.16 -3.11 8.60
C ASP A 640 -43.09 -3.19 9.82
N CYS A 641 -43.20 -4.36 10.44
CA CYS A 641 -44.10 -4.63 11.56
C CYS A 641 -43.73 -3.83 12.82
N ARG A 642 -42.44 -3.55 13.01
CA ARG A 642 -41.93 -2.72 14.11
C ARG A 642 -42.37 -1.27 13.96
N VAL A 643 -42.36 -0.73 12.74
CA VAL A 643 -42.86 0.63 12.46
C VAL A 643 -44.36 0.71 12.71
N PHE A 644 -45.13 -0.30 12.26
CA PHE A 644 -46.57 -0.34 12.53
C PHE A 644 -46.89 -0.42 14.03
N ALA A 645 -46.16 -1.26 14.79
CA ALA A 645 -46.36 -1.37 16.23
C ALA A 645 -46.08 -0.05 16.96
N LEU A 646 -45.03 0.68 16.57
CA LEU A 646 -44.71 2.01 17.10
C LEU A 646 -45.78 3.07 16.77
N ALA A 647 -46.40 2.98 15.59
CA ALA A 647 -47.46 3.89 15.18
C ALA A 647 -48.82 3.61 15.85
N GLU A 648 -49.02 2.39 16.34
CA GLU A 648 -50.24 1.95 17.03
C GLU A 648 -50.23 2.24 18.55
N GLU A 649 -49.09 2.67 19.12
CA GLU A 649 -48.97 3.05 20.53
C GLU A 649 -49.63 4.42 20.78
N ASP A 650 -50.55 4.51 21.75
CA ASP A 650 -51.34 5.72 22.05
C ASP A 650 -50.49 6.92 22.54
N GLU A 651 -49.28 6.68 23.06
CA GLU A 651 -48.34 7.70 23.50
C GLU A 651 -47.06 7.66 22.67
N HIS A 652 -47.04 8.44 21.59
CA HIS A 652 -45.84 8.69 20.79
C HIS A 652 -45.68 10.20 20.56
N PRO A 653 -44.47 10.71 20.28
CA PRO A 653 -44.20 12.16 20.15
C PRO A 653 -45.04 12.87 19.07
N MET A 654 -45.68 12.11 18.18
CA MET A 654 -46.52 12.58 17.07
C MET A 654 -48.02 12.27 17.28
N ALA A 655 -48.43 11.76 18.44
CA ALA A 655 -49.83 11.47 18.75
C ALA A 655 -50.65 12.77 18.76
N ALA A 656 -51.57 12.91 17.81
CA ALA A 656 -52.50 14.04 17.77
C ALA A 656 -53.62 13.84 18.81
N ALA A 657 -54.04 14.93 19.47
CA ALA A 657 -55.12 14.90 20.45
C ALA A 657 -56.39 14.25 19.87
N ALA A 658 -57.03 13.37 20.64
CA ALA A 658 -58.22 12.65 20.23
C ALA A 658 -59.32 13.63 19.74
N ARG A 659 -59.95 13.30 18.60
CA ARG A 659 -61.03 14.12 18.01
C ARG A 659 -62.18 14.30 19.02
N PRO A 660 -62.67 15.53 19.26
CA PRO A 660 -63.81 15.76 20.14
C PRO A 660 -65.04 14.98 19.69
N VAL A 661 -65.72 14.33 20.63
CA VAL A 661 -66.92 13.53 20.37
C VAL A 661 -68.07 14.42 19.89
N THR A 662 -68.74 14.02 18.82
CA THR A 662 -69.86 14.75 18.23
C THR A 662 -71.05 14.76 19.19
N ARG A 663 -71.48 15.95 19.67
CA ARG A 663 -72.64 16.10 20.56
C ARG A 663 -73.94 15.71 19.84
N THR A 664 -74.75 14.87 20.50
CA THR A 664 -76.05 14.42 20.03
C THR A 664 -77.20 15.25 20.63
N THR A 665 -78.41 15.16 20.06
CA THR A 665 -79.60 15.85 20.59
C THR A 665 -79.93 15.43 22.03
N GLU A 666 -79.64 14.18 22.40
CA GLU A 666 -79.81 13.68 23.77
C GLU A 666 -78.87 14.37 24.76
N ASP A 667 -77.66 14.73 24.34
CA ASP A 667 -76.70 15.47 25.18
C ASP A 667 -77.24 16.86 25.54
N TYR A 668 -77.91 17.54 24.60
CA TYR A 668 -78.54 18.84 24.86
C TYR A 668 -79.76 18.74 25.76
N LEU A 669 -80.56 17.67 25.64
CA LEU A 669 -81.72 17.46 26.49
C LEU A 669 -81.31 17.16 27.93
N ARG A 670 -80.29 16.32 28.11
CA ARG A 670 -79.72 16.00 29.43
C ARG A 670 -79.14 17.23 30.13
N GLU A 671 -78.36 18.04 29.42
CA GLU A 671 -77.81 19.30 29.96
C GLU A 671 -78.93 20.30 30.34
N ARG A 672 -79.99 20.39 29.53
CA ARG A 672 -81.15 21.24 29.85
C ARG A 672 -81.89 20.76 31.11
N GLU A 673 -81.98 19.46 31.32
CA GLU A 673 -82.62 18.85 32.48
C GLU A 673 -81.78 19.06 33.75
N GLU A 674 -80.46 18.92 33.64
CA GLU A 674 -79.50 19.24 34.70
C GLU A 674 -79.54 20.73 35.06
N LEU A 675 -79.65 21.63 34.07
CA LEU A 675 -79.81 23.06 34.32
C LEU A 675 -81.14 23.37 35.02
N ARG A 676 -82.24 22.72 34.64
CA ARG A 676 -83.53 22.85 35.35
C ARG A 676 -83.44 22.37 36.79
N GLN A 677 -82.78 21.24 37.03
CA GLN A 677 -82.58 20.72 38.38
C GLN A 677 -81.66 21.63 39.20
N SER A 678 -80.62 22.22 38.60
CA SER A 678 -79.75 23.20 39.27
C SER A 678 -80.52 24.49 39.62
N ALA A 679 -81.37 24.98 38.71
CA ALA A 679 -82.19 26.16 38.94
C ALA A 679 -83.27 25.90 40.00
N ALA A 680 -83.85 24.70 40.05
CA ALA A 680 -84.78 24.30 41.10
C ALA A 680 -84.09 24.28 42.47
N ARG A 681 -82.88 23.72 42.57
CA ARG A 681 -82.08 23.74 43.81
C ARG A 681 -81.70 25.16 44.23
N ASP A 682 -81.31 26.02 43.29
CA ASP A 682 -80.96 27.43 43.56
C ASP A 682 -82.18 28.25 44.03
N MET A 683 -83.39 27.96 43.51
CA MET A 683 -84.63 28.58 44.00
C MET A 683 -85.02 28.10 45.41
N GLU A 684 -84.72 26.85 45.73
CA GLU A 684 -84.95 26.25 47.05
C GLU A 684 -83.96 26.82 48.10
N GLU A 685 -82.68 26.97 47.73
CA GLU A 685 -81.65 27.59 48.57
C GLU A 685 -81.89 29.09 48.82
N LYS A 686 -82.54 29.80 47.89
CA LYS A 686 -82.88 31.23 48.02
C LYS A 686 -84.22 31.51 48.71
N GLY A 687 -84.91 30.48 49.21
CA GLY A 687 -86.12 30.63 50.05
C GLY A 687 -87.36 31.17 49.31
N LEU A 688 -87.42 31.02 47.98
CA LEU A 688 -88.50 31.51 47.11
C LEU A 688 -89.52 30.42 46.75
N ALA A 689 -89.52 29.29 47.45
CA ALA A 689 -90.44 28.18 47.22
C ALA A 689 -91.87 28.52 47.68
N THR A 690 -92.80 28.67 46.73
CA THR A 690 -94.22 28.88 47.01
C THR A 690 -94.90 27.58 47.46
N ALA A 691 -95.58 27.63 48.61
CA ALA A 691 -96.42 26.56 49.12
C ALA A 691 -97.81 26.50 48.42
N ALA A 692 -98.37 25.28 48.40
CA ALA A 692 -99.73 24.90 47.97
C ALA A 692 -99.94 24.84 46.43
N ASP A 693 -100.61 23.85 45.85
CA ASP A 693 -101.82 23.18 46.33
C ASP A 693 -101.87 21.67 46.09
N SER A 694 -102.58 21.09 47.04
CA SER A 694 -103.03 19.73 47.30
C SER A 694 -103.83 19.06 46.19
N ASP A 695 -103.73 17.73 46.21
CA ASP A 695 -104.81 16.76 45.98
C ASP A 695 -105.56 16.79 44.64
N ASN A 696 -105.50 15.70 43.88
CA ASN A 696 -106.38 14.57 44.17
C ASN A 696 -106.14 13.42 43.18
N ASP A 697 -106.33 12.22 43.69
CA ASP A 697 -106.40 10.94 42.99
C ASP A 697 -107.13 10.98 41.65
N ASN A 698 -106.55 10.38 40.61
CA ASN A 698 -107.36 9.56 39.72
C ASN A 698 -106.55 8.50 38.95
N LYS A 699 -106.73 7.24 39.37
CA LYS A 699 -106.51 6.05 38.55
C LYS A 699 -107.88 5.68 37.95
N PRO A 700 -107.99 5.40 36.64
CA PRO A 700 -108.34 4.03 36.25
C PRO A 700 -107.60 3.56 34.97
N LYS A 701 -107.04 2.36 34.97
CA LYS A 701 -107.62 1.14 34.37
C LYS A 701 -108.05 1.28 32.89
N GLY A 702 -107.18 0.78 32.02
CA GLY A 702 -107.47 -0.32 31.09
C GLY A 702 -108.34 -0.04 29.85
N LYS A 703 -107.83 -0.45 28.69
CA LYS A 703 -108.48 -1.45 27.82
C LYS A 703 -107.55 -1.87 26.67
N ASP A 704 -107.46 -3.19 26.52
CA ASP A 704 -106.95 -3.89 25.35
C ASP A 704 -107.78 -3.56 24.09
N GLY A 705 -107.12 -3.64 22.93
CA GLY A 705 -107.68 -3.49 21.59
C GLY A 705 -106.59 -3.44 20.55
#